data_AF-A0A8I1RYR9-F1
#
_entry.id   AF-A0A8I1RYR9-F1
#
_cell.length_a   1.000
_cell.length_b   1.000
_cell.length_c   1.000
_cell.angle_alpha   90.00
_cell.angle_beta   90.00
_cell.angle_gamma   90.00
#
_symmetry.space_group_name_H-M   'P 1'
#
loop_
_entity.id
_entity.type
_entity.pdbx_description
1 polymer ?
#
loop_
_entity_poly.entity_id
_entity_poly.type
_entity_poly.pdbx_seq_one_letter_code
_entity_poly.pdbx_strand_id
1 'polypeptide(L)'
;MDWNGLDEFKYQPERAALGALLAEAPLDGAARETVRAQAVALVRATRARAHRQGVIENFLQEFSLGTQEGLALMCLAEALLRTPDQATQDRLIAEAVGGGDWEGHLGKSDSLFVNASTWGLMLTGRLVEIGSEAEQDAPAFLRRLVARAGAPVIRAAIVQAIRIMGEQFVLGRTIEDALKRAGREGFLCSFDMLGEGARSGDDAMRYEAAYARALEAIAVTAAGKDGPERSHGISVKLSALSPRYEPLQERRVWDELYPRLLRLAKRAADANINMTLDAEEADRLVLSLRLLEGLAGEPALGSWGGLGLAVQAYQKRGIHVIGEATRLAHATNRRLMVRLVKGAYWDSEIKRAQVAGRPGYPVFTTKPATDLSYLACAARLIAATPALYPQFATHNAHTLAAVRAMAAHRGVSVEYQRLHGMGEALYEGAGELFGPMTVRAYAPVGAHEDLLPYLVRRLLENGANTSFVHQLLNEDVPPEDVVVDPIGAVEKAGAQRHPRLPLPVDLYGDRKNSLGVDVSIAAERDRLVAAVKDFQPEPGNGPVVVSPATGRIVGHVAEATAAEIDAAFAAARAAQPDWDARGGDGRAQVLEATADALEGAREKLIALCVLEAGKTYGDAVAEVREAADFCRYYAMLARRQFAGAEELKGPTGERNLLARHGRGVFACISPWNFPLAIFTGQISAALAAGNAVLAKPAEQTPLIARTAVHLFHGAGLPRDALHLLPGEGRSVGEKLVTHPDCGGVAFTGGTDTARRINGLLAERQGPIIPFIAETGGLNAMFVDTSAQREQVLDDVLLSAFGSAGQRCSALRILFLPNETADYLIEGLKGAMSALVVGDPADPKTDVGPVIDEDARAALERHLERLEREAKVLHRLAAPAGGTFFAPVLAEIPSAHFLSREVFGPILHVVRYDPAEAEMVARDFAGNGYGLTLGIHSRVESFAEAIRRAVPAGNSYVNRSITGAVVGVQPFGGEGLSGTGPKAGGPLALSRFCVERAVSINIAARGGDPALFNL
;
A
#
# COMPACT_ATOMS: atom_id res chain seq x y z
N MET A 1 2.19 24.07 -20.85
CA MET A 1 2.81 24.37 -19.53
C MET A 1 3.87 23.30 -19.24
N ASP A 2 4.88 23.51 -18.38
CA ASP A 2 5.78 22.40 -17.94
C ASP A 2 5.35 21.84 -16.58
N TRP A 3 4.41 20.89 -16.60
CA TRP A 3 3.95 20.23 -15.38
C TRP A 3 4.93 19.20 -14.83
N ASN A 4 5.84 18.68 -15.66
CA ASN A 4 6.81 17.68 -15.22
C ASN A 4 7.87 18.29 -14.30
N GLY A 5 8.20 19.57 -14.48
CA GLY A 5 9.09 20.31 -13.58
C GLY A 5 8.63 20.29 -12.11
N LEU A 6 7.33 20.06 -11.83
CA LEU A 6 6.85 19.91 -10.45
C LEU A 6 7.43 18.67 -9.76
N ASP A 7 7.79 17.62 -10.49
CA ASP A 7 8.31 16.39 -9.87
C ASP A 7 9.70 16.57 -9.26
N GLU A 8 10.44 17.63 -9.60
CA GLU A 8 11.69 18.02 -8.92
C GLU A 8 11.47 18.29 -7.42
N PHE A 9 10.28 18.77 -7.06
CA PHE A 9 9.93 19.07 -5.67
C PHE A 9 9.22 17.91 -4.95
N LYS A 10 8.89 16.82 -5.65
CA LYS A 10 8.12 15.69 -5.09
C LYS A 10 8.81 15.14 -3.85
N TYR A 11 10.07 14.75 -3.94
CA TYR A 11 10.82 14.17 -2.82
C TYR A 11 11.87 15.11 -2.22
N GLN A 12 11.74 16.43 -2.43
CA GLN A 12 12.70 17.42 -1.91
C GLN A 12 12.94 17.23 -0.40
N PRO A 13 14.18 17.38 0.10
CA PRO A 13 14.45 17.34 1.54
C PRO A 13 13.56 18.31 2.32
N GLU A 14 12.88 17.82 3.37
CA GLU A 14 11.85 18.59 4.07
C GLU A 14 12.40 19.88 4.68
N ARG A 15 13.64 19.87 5.18
CA ARG A 15 14.32 21.07 5.68
C ARG A 15 14.46 22.17 4.62
N ALA A 16 14.78 21.78 3.38
CA ALA A 16 14.92 22.73 2.28
C ALA A 16 13.56 23.31 1.88
N ALA A 17 12.54 22.47 1.78
CA ALA A 17 11.16 22.90 1.50
C ALA A 17 10.64 23.86 2.59
N LEU A 18 10.83 23.53 3.87
CA LEU A 18 10.42 24.38 4.99
C LEU A 18 11.21 25.70 5.04
N GLY A 19 12.50 25.68 4.74
CA GLY A 19 13.30 26.91 4.64
C GLY A 19 12.75 27.86 3.58
N ALA A 20 12.36 27.34 2.40
CA ALA A 20 11.72 28.13 1.36
C ALA A 20 10.35 28.68 1.80
N LEU A 21 9.52 27.88 2.47
CA LEU A 21 8.22 28.32 2.98
C LEU A 21 8.33 29.39 4.08
N LEU A 22 9.32 29.30 4.97
CA LEU A 22 9.57 30.32 5.98
C LEU A 22 10.00 31.65 5.34
N ALA A 23 10.76 31.59 4.24
CA ALA A 23 11.21 32.77 3.49
C ALA A 23 10.07 33.50 2.76
N GLU A 24 8.96 32.83 2.43
CA GLU A 24 7.76 33.49 1.89
C GLU A 24 7.10 34.44 2.92
N ALA A 25 7.41 34.27 4.23
CA ALA A 25 6.98 35.12 5.32
C ALA A 25 5.48 35.51 5.25
N PRO A 26 4.55 34.53 5.25
CA PRO A 26 3.13 34.80 5.02
C PRO A 26 2.48 35.71 6.08
N LEU A 27 3.07 35.82 7.27
CA LEU A 27 2.69 36.74 8.34
C LEU A 27 3.95 37.29 9.02
N ASP A 28 4.02 38.61 9.18
CA ASP A 28 5.04 39.27 10.02
C ASP A 28 4.75 39.10 11.52
N GLY A 29 5.69 39.50 12.39
CA GLY A 29 5.55 39.31 13.83
C GLY A 29 4.31 39.97 14.45
N ALA A 30 3.93 41.17 13.99
CA ALA A 30 2.74 41.87 14.51
C ALA A 30 1.45 41.21 14.02
N ALA A 31 1.43 40.76 12.77
CA ALA A 31 0.33 40.01 12.19
C ALA A 31 0.13 38.65 12.87
N ARG A 32 1.22 37.94 13.20
CA ARG A 32 1.18 36.67 13.96
C ARG A 32 0.48 36.82 15.30
N GLU A 33 0.86 37.82 16.11
CA GLU A 33 0.21 38.07 17.40
C GLU A 33 -1.27 38.46 17.26
N THR A 34 -1.58 39.30 16.26
CA THR A 34 -2.96 39.71 15.98
C THR A 34 -3.83 38.51 15.57
N VAL A 35 -3.33 37.67 14.67
CA VAL A 35 -4.01 36.45 14.22
C VAL A 35 -4.22 35.50 15.39
N ARG A 36 -3.20 35.30 16.24
CA ARG A 36 -3.31 34.45 17.42
C ARG A 36 -4.40 34.94 18.37
N ALA A 37 -4.43 36.24 18.68
CA ALA A 37 -5.46 36.81 19.55
C ALA A 37 -6.87 36.66 18.97
N GLN A 38 -7.04 36.87 17.66
CA GLN A 38 -8.30 36.66 16.96
C GLN A 38 -8.72 35.19 16.93
N ALA A 39 -7.77 34.27 16.75
CA ALA A 39 -8.03 32.84 16.76
C ALA A 39 -8.47 32.36 18.17
N VAL A 40 -7.83 32.84 19.24
CA VAL A 40 -8.27 32.59 20.63
C VAL A 40 -9.70 33.07 20.85
N ALA A 41 -10.01 34.30 20.42
CA ALA A 41 -11.37 34.84 20.53
C ALA A 41 -12.39 33.99 19.74
N LEU A 42 -12.00 33.52 18.55
CA LEU A 42 -12.82 32.63 17.73
C LEU A 42 -13.07 31.27 18.42
N VAL A 43 -12.07 30.67 19.06
CA VAL A 43 -12.26 29.42 19.83
C VAL A 43 -13.26 29.65 20.97
N ARG A 44 -13.14 30.75 21.71
CA ARG A 44 -14.08 31.09 22.79
C ARG A 44 -15.50 31.29 22.27
N ALA A 45 -15.67 32.02 21.17
CA ALA A 45 -16.97 32.20 20.52
C ALA A 45 -17.56 30.86 20.04
N THR A 46 -16.73 30.00 19.45
CA THR A 46 -17.14 28.66 19.00
C THR A 46 -17.64 27.79 20.15
N ARG A 47 -16.88 27.73 21.27
CA ARG A 47 -17.27 26.94 22.45
C ARG A 47 -18.57 27.44 23.08
N ALA A 48 -18.74 28.76 23.21
CA ALA A 48 -19.97 29.34 23.76
C ALA A 48 -21.22 28.99 22.95
N ARG A 49 -21.07 28.72 21.65
CA ARG A 49 -22.16 28.35 20.75
C ARG A 49 -22.43 26.85 20.72
N ALA A 50 -21.40 26.01 20.80
CA ALA A 50 -21.54 24.56 20.89
C ALA A 50 -22.44 24.14 22.07
N HIS A 51 -22.38 24.86 23.20
CA HIS A 51 -23.28 24.71 24.35
C HIS A 51 -24.78 24.88 24.05
N ARG A 52 -25.16 25.41 22.88
CA ARG A 52 -26.56 25.63 22.47
C ARG A 52 -27.07 24.61 21.44
N GLN A 53 -26.21 23.75 20.88
CA GLN A 53 -26.58 22.66 19.97
C GLN A 53 -26.60 21.32 20.73
N GLY A 54 -27.47 20.40 20.31
CA GLY A 54 -28.13 19.41 21.18
C GLY A 54 -27.34 18.12 21.51
N VAL A 55 -28.09 17.18 22.10
CA VAL A 55 -27.68 15.88 22.69
C VAL A 55 -26.68 15.03 21.88
N ILE A 56 -26.54 15.25 20.57
CA ILE A 56 -25.69 14.46 19.67
C ILE A 56 -24.25 15.00 19.57
N GLU A 57 -24.01 16.32 19.66
CA GLU A 57 -22.63 16.83 19.74
C GLU A 57 -21.97 16.44 21.08
N ASN A 58 -22.76 16.40 22.16
CA ASN A 58 -22.33 15.84 23.44
C ASN A 58 -22.02 14.34 23.30
N PHE A 59 -22.79 13.57 22.51
CA PHE A 59 -22.49 12.17 22.22
C PHE A 59 -21.14 11.98 21.49
N LEU A 60 -20.77 12.88 20.57
CA LEU A 60 -19.48 12.85 19.86
C LEU A 60 -18.30 13.33 20.73
N GLN A 61 -18.54 14.21 21.71
CA GLN A 61 -17.56 14.58 22.73
C GLN A 61 -17.35 13.45 23.77
N GLU A 62 -18.44 12.82 24.22
CA GLU A 62 -18.47 11.84 25.30
C GLU A 62 -18.00 10.44 24.82
N PHE A 63 -18.34 10.05 23.59
CA PHE A 63 -17.68 8.97 22.85
C PHE A 63 -16.58 9.57 21.99
N SER A 64 -15.50 10.02 22.60
CA SER A 64 -14.34 10.58 21.90
C SER A 64 -13.91 9.65 20.76
N LEU A 65 -14.31 9.96 19.52
CA LEU A 65 -14.09 9.12 18.31
C LEU A 65 -12.60 9.00 17.90
N GLY A 66 -11.70 9.65 18.66
CA GLY A 66 -10.25 9.48 18.56
C GLY A 66 -9.66 8.39 19.44
N THR A 67 -10.50 7.75 20.24
CA THR A 67 -10.15 6.56 21.03
C THR A 67 -10.26 5.30 20.16
N GLN A 68 -9.57 4.23 20.53
CA GLN A 68 -9.65 2.97 19.78
C GLN A 68 -11.07 2.41 19.79
N GLU A 69 -11.83 2.68 20.85
CA GLU A 69 -13.21 2.27 21.08
C GLU A 69 -14.19 2.99 20.15
N GLY A 70 -14.04 4.31 19.99
CA GLY A 70 -14.85 5.09 19.05
C GLY A 70 -14.57 4.71 17.59
N LEU A 71 -13.30 4.46 17.24
CA LEU A 71 -12.92 3.93 15.94
C LEU A 71 -13.50 2.52 15.72
N ALA A 72 -13.40 1.63 16.71
CA ALA A 72 -13.93 0.28 16.64
C ALA A 72 -15.46 0.25 16.48
N LEU A 73 -16.20 1.12 17.20
CA LEU A 73 -17.64 1.23 17.08
C LEU A 73 -18.07 1.71 15.68
N MET A 74 -17.30 2.62 15.08
CA MET A 74 -17.56 3.10 13.72
C MET A 74 -17.16 2.09 12.64
N CYS A 75 -16.04 1.38 12.81
CA CYS A 75 -15.65 0.28 11.94
C CYS A 75 -16.66 -0.87 12.02
N LEU A 76 -17.19 -1.17 13.22
CA LEU A 76 -18.28 -2.10 13.42
C LEU A 76 -19.53 -1.64 12.67
N ALA A 77 -19.95 -0.40 12.88
CA ALA A 77 -21.11 0.18 12.22
C ALA A 77 -21.04 0.09 10.68
N GLU A 78 -19.86 0.42 10.14
CA GLU A 78 -19.57 0.37 8.72
C GLU A 78 -19.61 -1.07 8.19
N ALA A 79 -18.96 -2.00 8.90
CA ALA A 79 -18.95 -3.41 8.52
C ALA A 79 -20.37 -4.00 8.55
N LEU A 80 -21.18 -3.65 9.56
CA LEU A 80 -22.56 -4.15 9.69
C LEU A 80 -23.47 -3.71 8.54
N LEU A 81 -23.37 -2.45 8.10
CA LEU A 81 -24.21 -1.94 7.01
C LEU A 81 -23.87 -2.55 5.65
N ARG A 82 -22.65 -3.04 5.46
CA ARG A 82 -22.18 -3.64 4.21
C ARG A 82 -22.31 -5.13 4.13
N THR A 83 -22.33 -5.78 5.30
CA THR A 83 -22.40 -7.23 5.37
C THR A 83 -23.84 -7.64 5.05
N PRO A 84 -24.10 -8.34 3.94
CA PRO A 84 -25.47 -8.70 3.53
C PRO A 84 -26.09 -9.78 4.42
N ASP A 85 -25.30 -10.68 5.00
CA ASP A 85 -25.79 -11.81 5.79
C ASP A 85 -25.79 -11.53 7.30
N GLN A 86 -26.85 -11.98 7.96
CA GLN A 86 -27.06 -11.72 9.38
C GLN A 86 -26.02 -12.43 10.28
N ALA A 87 -25.54 -13.61 9.89
CA ALA A 87 -24.61 -14.39 10.71
C ALA A 87 -23.25 -13.69 10.85
N THR A 88 -22.73 -13.12 9.76
CA THR A 88 -21.47 -12.35 9.77
C THR A 88 -21.65 -11.02 10.49
N GLN A 89 -22.80 -10.36 10.35
CA GLN A 89 -23.14 -9.21 11.19
C GLN A 89 -23.10 -9.55 12.69
N ASP A 90 -23.70 -10.67 13.09
CA ASP A 90 -23.75 -11.09 14.49
C ASP A 90 -22.34 -11.42 15.03
N ARG A 91 -21.45 -12.00 14.21
CA ARG A 91 -20.03 -12.22 14.56
C ARG A 91 -19.27 -10.91 14.74
N LEU A 92 -19.43 -9.96 13.82
CA LEU A 92 -18.82 -8.62 13.93
C LEU A 92 -19.23 -7.93 15.24
N ILE A 93 -20.51 -7.98 15.60
CA ILE A 93 -21.01 -7.42 16.87
C ILE A 93 -20.38 -8.14 18.06
N ALA A 94 -20.38 -9.47 18.04
CA ALA A 94 -19.82 -10.26 19.13
C ALA A 94 -18.33 -9.97 19.36
N GLU A 95 -17.53 -9.80 18.30
CA GLU A 95 -16.11 -9.44 18.39
C GLU A 95 -15.90 -8.01 18.88
N ALA A 96 -16.60 -7.04 18.30
CA ALA A 96 -16.43 -5.65 18.70
C ALA A 96 -16.93 -5.39 20.14
N VAL A 97 -17.95 -6.11 20.60
CA VAL A 97 -18.45 -6.03 21.98
C VAL A 97 -17.60 -6.87 22.94
N GLY A 98 -17.11 -8.04 22.51
CA GLY A 98 -16.36 -8.98 23.35
C GLY A 98 -14.84 -8.78 23.40
N GLY A 99 -14.25 -8.08 22.43
CA GLY A 99 -12.80 -7.85 22.29
C GLY A 99 -12.28 -6.52 22.87
N GLY A 100 -13.17 -5.63 23.33
CA GLY A 100 -12.76 -4.42 24.05
C GLY A 100 -12.33 -4.75 25.49
N ASP A 101 -11.19 -4.23 25.92
CA ASP A 101 -10.81 -4.18 27.35
C ASP A 101 -11.67 -3.12 28.07
N TRP A 102 -12.97 -3.39 28.15
CA TRP A 102 -13.94 -2.55 28.83
C TRP A 102 -13.71 -2.54 30.36
N GLU A 103 -12.89 -3.46 30.88
CA GLU A 103 -12.55 -3.58 32.31
C GLU A 103 -11.39 -2.65 32.72
N GLY A 104 -10.40 -2.39 31.85
CA GLY A 104 -9.22 -1.57 32.17
C GLY A 104 -9.46 -0.05 32.26
N HIS A 105 -10.62 0.47 31.85
CA HIS A 105 -10.89 1.91 31.72
C HIS A 105 -11.87 2.47 32.77
N LEU A 106 -12.33 1.64 33.71
CA LEU A 106 -13.20 2.04 34.83
C LEU A 106 -12.37 2.61 35.98
N GLY A 107 -12.02 3.90 35.89
CA GLY A 107 -11.38 4.57 37.04
C GLY A 107 -10.96 6.04 36.89
N LYS A 108 -11.32 6.77 35.83
CA LYS A 108 -10.89 8.17 35.65
C LYS A 108 -11.95 9.20 35.27
N SER A 109 -13.25 8.89 35.31
CA SER A 109 -14.29 9.90 35.14
C SER A 109 -15.61 9.50 35.80
N ASP A 110 -16.12 10.35 36.69
CA ASP A 110 -17.30 10.15 37.55
C ASP A 110 -18.68 10.24 36.85
N SER A 111 -18.80 9.96 35.54
CA SER A 111 -20.02 10.30 34.77
C SER A 111 -20.71 9.14 34.03
N LEU A 112 -20.50 7.88 34.42
CA LEU A 112 -21.23 6.76 33.81
C LEU A 112 -22.68 6.61 34.31
N PHE A 113 -23.06 7.30 35.39
CA PHE A 113 -24.31 7.05 36.12
C PHE A 113 -25.46 8.04 35.88
N VAL A 114 -25.32 9.04 35.02
CA VAL A 114 -26.41 10.00 34.74
C VAL A 114 -27.31 9.58 33.55
N ASN A 115 -26.89 8.59 32.74
CA ASN A 115 -27.47 8.37 31.40
C ASN A 115 -28.36 7.12 31.21
N ALA A 116 -28.70 6.38 32.27
CA ALA A 116 -29.62 5.24 32.15
C ALA A 116 -31.04 5.63 31.65
N SER A 117 -31.45 6.87 31.94
CA SER A 117 -32.73 7.47 31.52
C SER A 117 -32.79 7.73 30.01
N THR A 118 -31.67 8.09 29.38
CA THR A 118 -31.57 8.40 27.94
C THR A 118 -31.70 7.14 27.08
N TRP A 119 -31.10 6.03 27.52
CA TRP A 119 -31.24 4.73 26.87
C TRP A 119 -32.67 4.17 27.01
N GLY A 120 -33.29 4.33 28.17
CA GLY A 120 -34.71 4.00 28.38
C GLY A 120 -35.65 4.81 27.49
N LEU A 121 -35.34 6.10 27.28
CA LEU A 121 -36.10 6.98 26.39
C LEU A 121 -36.00 6.55 24.93
N MET A 122 -34.80 6.25 24.44
CA MET A 122 -34.57 5.82 23.05
C MET A 122 -35.15 4.43 22.74
N LEU A 123 -35.15 3.51 23.71
CA LEU A 123 -35.67 2.15 23.52
C LEU A 123 -37.19 2.03 23.69
N THR A 124 -37.83 2.89 24.49
CA THR A 124 -39.25 2.69 24.89
C THR A 124 -40.16 3.92 24.72
N GLY A 125 -39.62 5.10 24.42
CA GLY A 125 -40.40 6.34 24.30
C GLY A 125 -41.00 6.85 25.61
N ARG A 126 -40.64 6.27 26.77
CA ARG A 126 -41.05 6.75 28.11
C ARG A 126 -39.86 6.72 29.08
N LEU A 127 -39.84 7.65 30.03
CA LEU A 127 -38.92 7.65 31.17
C LEU A 127 -39.23 6.43 32.06
N VAL A 128 -38.29 5.50 32.16
CA VAL A 128 -38.34 4.37 33.09
C VAL A 128 -37.17 4.52 34.06
N GLU A 129 -37.47 4.65 35.35
CA GLU A 129 -36.46 4.62 36.42
C GLU A 129 -35.92 3.19 36.56
N ILE A 130 -34.62 3.03 36.34
CA ILE A 130 -33.91 1.75 36.52
C ILE A 130 -33.36 1.75 37.95
N GLY A 131 -33.75 0.74 38.73
CA GLY A 131 -33.46 0.65 40.17
C GLY A 131 -31.98 0.50 40.53
N SER A 132 -31.70 0.81 41.80
CA SER A 132 -30.42 0.95 42.50
C SER A 132 -29.48 -0.29 42.54
N GLU A 133 -29.71 -1.31 41.72
CA GLU A 133 -28.80 -2.45 41.55
C GLU A 133 -27.73 -2.21 40.47
N ALA A 134 -27.94 -1.23 39.58
CA ALA A 134 -26.97 -0.88 38.53
C ALA A 134 -25.72 -0.14 39.07
N GLU A 135 -25.82 0.48 40.25
CA GLU A 135 -24.75 1.30 40.85
C GLU A 135 -23.56 0.48 41.38
N GLN A 136 -23.72 -0.84 41.57
CA GLN A 136 -22.71 -1.65 42.25
C GLN A 136 -21.86 -2.52 41.32
N ASP A 137 -22.34 -2.87 40.11
CA ASP A 137 -21.62 -3.76 39.19
C ASP A 137 -22.09 -3.64 37.71
N ALA A 138 -21.68 -2.53 37.06
CA ALA A 138 -22.03 -2.22 35.66
C ALA A 138 -21.59 -3.30 34.63
N PRO A 139 -20.41 -3.95 34.75
CA PRO A 139 -20.01 -5.05 33.86
C PRO A 139 -20.93 -6.27 33.96
N ALA A 140 -21.42 -6.60 35.15
CA ALA A 140 -22.38 -7.68 35.34
C ALA A 140 -23.77 -7.33 34.83
N PHE A 141 -24.15 -6.04 34.83
CA PHE A 141 -25.38 -5.55 34.22
C PHE A 141 -25.31 -5.58 32.69
N LEU A 142 -24.22 -5.13 32.07
CA LEU A 142 -23.98 -5.22 30.61
C LEU A 142 -23.93 -6.68 30.14
N ARG A 143 -23.21 -7.57 30.85
CA ARG A 143 -23.23 -9.03 30.57
C ARG A 143 -24.63 -9.61 30.71
N ARG A 144 -25.42 -9.21 31.72
CA ARG A 144 -26.82 -9.63 31.90
C ARG A 144 -27.75 -9.03 30.85
N LEU A 145 -27.53 -7.81 30.36
CA LEU A 145 -28.34 -7.17 29.35
C LEU A 145 -28.09 -7.78 27.97
N VAL A 146 -26.83 -8.11 27.65
CA VAL A 146 -26.44 -8.94 26.49
C VAL A 146 -27.08 -10.34 26.61
N ALA A 147 -27.05 -10.95 27.81
CA ALA A 147 -27.65 -12.27 28.04
C ALA A 147 -29.19 -12.29 28.07
N ARG A 148 -29.85 -11.15 28.37
CA ARG A 148 -31.31 -11.07 28.61
C ARG A 148 -32.08 -10.39 27.47
N ALA A 149 -31.44 -9.50 26.70
CA ALA A 149 -32.03 -8.86 25.51
C ALA A 149 -31.66 -9.58 24.19
N GLY A 150 -30.57 -10.36 24.17
CA GLY A 150 -30.08 -11.08 22.99
C GLY A 150 -29.40 -10.17 21.96
N ALA A 151 -28.41 -10.70 21.24
CA ALA A 151 -27.70 -10.01 20.14
C ALA A 151 -28.63 -9.27 19.13
N PRO A 152 -29.85 -9.75 18.80
CA PRO A 152 -30.74 -9.07 17.87
C PRO A 152 -31.21 -7.67 18.31
N VAL A 153 -31.39 -7.44 19.61
CA VAL A 153 -31.86 -6.14 20.14
C VAL A 153 -30.73 -5.11 20.12
N ILE A 154 -29.51 -5.53 20.50
CA ILE A 154 -28.31 -4.69 20.42
C ILE A 154 -28.02 -4.33 18.96
N ARG A 155 -28.15 -5.30 18.04
CA ARG A 155 -28.05 -5.06 16.59
C ARG A 155 -29.05 -4.01 16.11
N ALA A 156 -30.32 -4.15 16.47
CA ALA A 156 -31.36 -3.19 16.07
C ALA A 156 -31.07 -1.78 16.60
N ALA A 157 -30.60 -1.66 17.85
CA ALA A 157 -30.21 -0.39 18.45
C ALA A 157 -29.00 0.26 17.74
N ILE A 158 -27.95 -0.53 17.46
CA ILE A 158 -26.74 -0.06 16.74
C ILE A 158 -27.10 0.35 15.31
N VAL A 159 -27.81 -0.48 14.55
CA VAL A 159 -28.24 -0.16 13.17
C VAL A 159 -29.09 1.11 13.14
N GLN A 160 -29.98 1.30 14.12
CA GLN A 160 -30.80 2.51 14.21
C GLN A 160 -29.97 3.75 14.58
N ALA A 161 -29.03 3.64 15.52
CA ALA A 161 -28.09 4.71 15.85
C ALA A 161 -27.26 5.13 14.63
N ILE A 162 -26.80 4.17 13.82
CA ILE A 162 -26.04 4.43 12.60
C ILE A 162 -26.89 5.11 11.54
N ARG A 163 -28.16 4.70 11.37
CA ARG A 163 -29.09 5.40 10.46
C ARG A 163 -29.26 6.87 10.84
N ILE A 164 -29.37 7.16 12.14
CA ILE A 164 -29.46 8.52 12.67
C ILE A 164 -28.14 9.29 12.44
N MET A 165 -26.98 8.65 12.65
CA MET A 165 -25.67 9.26 12.39
C MET A 165 -25.40 9.49 10.89
N GLY A 166 -25.85 8.60 10.01
CA GLY A 166 -25.71 8.72 8.56
C GLY A 166 -26.38 9.96 7.99
N GLU A 167 -27.48 10.41 8.61
CA GLU A 167 -28.17 11.66 8.26
C GLU A 167 -27.39 12.93 8.65
N GLN A 168 -26.37 12.82 9.50
CA GLN A 168 -25.50 13.95 9.90
C GLN A 168 -24.29 14.10 8.97
N PHE A 169 -23.73 12.99 8.47
CA PHE A 169 -22.55 13.00 7.59
C PHE A 169 -22.90 13.08 6.10
N VAL A 170 -24.13 12.73 5.73
CA VAL A 170 -24.65 12.85 4.37
C VAL A 170 -25.75 13.89 4.36
N LEU A 171 -25.63 14.84 3.43
CA LEU A 171 -26.63 15.90 3.32
C LEU A 171 -27.95 15.34 2.79
N GLY A 172 -27.90 14.39 1.86
CA GLY A 172 -29.06 13.64 1.35
C GLY A 172 -28.65 12.36 0.61
N ARG A 173 -29.56 11.38 0.56
CA ARG A 173 -29.35 10.11 -0.17
C ARG A 173 -29.31 10.31 -1.67
N THR A 174 -30.06 11.29 -2.16
CA THR A 174 -30.03 11.76 -3.53
C THR A 174 -29.68 13.25 -3.58
N ILE A 175 -29.32 13.73 -4.76
CA ILE A 175 -28.99 15.14 -4.96
C ILE A 175 -30.20 16.05 -4.72
N GLU A 176 -31.41 15.60 -5.02
CA GLU A 176 -32.65 16.34 -4.79
C GLU A 176 -32.93 16.54 -3.30
N ASP A 177 -32.74 15.49 -2.49
CA ASP A 177 -32.85 15.57 -1.03
C ASP A 177 -31.82 16.56 -0.46
N ALA A 178 -30.58 16.47 -0.94
CA ALA A 178 -29.49 17.31 -0.50
C ALA A 178 -29.73 18.79 -0.86
N LEU A 179 -30.21 19.08 -2.07
CA LEU A 179 -30.59 20.43 -2.51
C LEU A 179 -31.76 20.99 -1.69
N LYS A 180 -32.79 20.17 -1.42
CA LYS A 180 -33.94 20.58 -0.60
C LYS A 180 -33.51 20.95 0.82
N ARG A 181 -32.61 20.17 1.42
CA ARG A 181 -32.06 20.44 2.76
C ARG A 181 -31.19 21.70 2.76
N ALA A 182 -30.28 21.84 1.78
CA ALA A 182 -29.45 23.04 1.63
C ALA A 182 -30.28 24.31 1.46
N GLY A 183 -31.36 24.25 0.68
CA GLY A 183 -32.29 25.37 0.50
C GLY A 183 -33.03 25.76 1.79
N ARG A 184 -33.41 24.78 2.61
CA ARG A 184 -34.05 25.01 3.93
C ARG A 184 -33.08 25.65 4.94
N GLU A 185 -31.84 25.20 4.93
CA GLU A 185 -30.82 25.63 5.89
C GLU A 185 -30.02 26.86 5.41
N GLY A 186 -30.18 27.28 4.16
CA GLY A 186 -29.73 28.57 3.65
C GLY A 186 -28.23 28.69 3.36
N PHE A 187 -27.51 27.59 3.11
CA PHE A 187 -26.07 27.60 2.84
C PHE A 187 -25.70 27.09 1.43
N LEU A 188 -24.57 27.59 0.89
CA LEU A 188 -24.01 27.14 -0.39
C LEU A 188 -23.34 25.78 -0.24
N CYS A 189 -23.45 24.93 -1.26
CA CYS A 189 -22.87 23.60 -1.27
C CYS A 189 -21.85 23.42 -2.40
N SER A 190 -20.88 22.53 -2.19
CA SER A 190 -20.21 21.79 -3.25
C SER A 190 -20.52 20.31 -3.02
N PHE A 191 -21.30 19.69 -3.90
CA PHE A 191 -21.74 18.31 -3.71
C PHE A 191 -20.64 17.32 -4.09
N ASP A 192 -20.36 16.39 -3.19
CA ASP A 192 -19.46 15.25 -3.39
C ASP A 192 -20.30 13.99 -3.60
N MET A 193 -20.29 13.46 -4.81
CA MET A 193 -21.12 12.31 -5.18
C MET A 193 -20.56 10.96 -4.73
N LEU A 194 -19.55 10.97 -3.84
CA LEU A 194 -18.91 9.80 -3.20
C LEU A 194 -18.23 8.79 -4.14
N GLY A 195 -18.34 8.98 -5.46
CA GLY A 195 -17.68 8.13 -6.44
C GLY A 195 -16.16 8.36 -6.45
N GLU A 196 -15.40 7.30 -6.23
CA GLU A 196 -13.94 7.26 -6.34
C GLU A 196 -13.47 5.89 -6.82
N GLY A 197 -12.33 5.85 -7.50
CA GLY A 197 -11.64 4.60 -7.85
C GLY A 197 -12.50 3.59 -8.62
N ALA A 198 -12.98 3.96 -9.81
CA ALA A 198 -13.59 2.98 -10.70
C ALA A 198 -12.63 1.79 -10.91
N ARG A 199 -13.13 0.55 -10.91
CA ARG A 199 -12.34 -0.63 -11.25
C ARG A 199 -12.66 -1.16 -12.64
N SER A 200 -13.84 -0.85 -13.16
CA SER A 200 -14.25 -1.19 -14.53
C SER A 200 -14.71 0.03 -15.34
N GLY A 201 -14.87 -0.17 -16.66
CA GLY A 201 -15.53 0.81 -17.52
C GLY A 201 -16.99 1.09 -17.11
N ASP A 202 -17.68 0.08 -16.58
CA ASP A 202 -19.06 0.19 -16.10
C ASP A 202 -19.15 1.02 -14.83
N ASP A 203 -18.20 0.87 -13.89
CA ASP A 203 -18.08 1.76 -12.74
C ASP A 203 -17.91 3.21 -13.20
N ALA A 204 -17.00 3.46 -14.16
CA ALA A 204 -16.78 4.79 -14.70
C ALA A 204 -18.03 5.38 -15.37
N MET A 205 -18.81 4.57 -16.09
CA MET A 205 -20.10 4.97 -16.67
C MET A 205 -21.14 5.29 -15.60
N ARG A 206 -21.24 4.47 -14.55
CA ARG A 206 -22.14 4.69 -13.42
C ARG A 206 -21.83 5.99 -12.70
N TYR A 207 -20.56 6.26 -12.40
CA TYR A 207 -20.14 7.51 -11.77
C TYR A 207 -20.35 8.72 -12.67
N GLU A 208 -20.02 8.64 -13.96
CA GLU A 208 -20.30 9.72 -14.91
C GLU A 208 -21.80 10.07 -14.94
N ALA A 209 -22.68 9.06 -14.98
CA ALA A 209 -24.13 9.27 -14.95
C ALA A 209 -24.60 9.91 -13.64
N ALA A 210 -24.02 9.53 -12.50
CA ALA A 210 -24.31 10.14 -11.21
C ALA A 210 -23.90 11.63 -11.18
N TYR A 211 -22.71 11.96 -11.67
CA TYR A 211 -22.26 13.36 -11.80
C TYR A 211 -23.14 14.17 -12.77
N ALA A 212 -23.53 13.58 -13.91
CA ALA A 212 -24.38 14.25 -14.89
C ALA A 212 -25.77 14.58 -14.31
N ARG A 213 -26.40 13.62 -13.61
CA ARG A 213 -27.68 13.84 -12.94
C ARG A 213 -27.57 14.90 -11.84
N ALA A 214 -26.48 14.90 -11.09
CA ALA A 214 -26.25 15.91 -10.07
C ALA A 214 -26.11 17.31 -10.68
N LEU A 215 -25.37 17.46 -11.77
CA LEU A 215 -25.25 18.73 -12.50
C LEU A 215 -26.60 19.23 -13.03
N GLU A 216 -27.43 18.34 -13.57
CA GLU A 216 -28.80 18.68 -14.03
C GLU A 216 -29.68 19.19 -12.87
N ALA A 217 -29.64 18.53 -11.71
CA ALA A 217 -30.40 18.96 -10.54
C ALA A 217 -29.90 20.31 -9.97
N ILE A 218 -28.58 20.51 -9.92
CA ILE A 218 -27.96 21.76 -9.45
C ILE A 218 -28.32 22.92 -10.39
N ALA A 219 -28.33 22.69 -11.71
CA ALA A 219 -28.62 23.71 -12.72
C ALA A 219 -29.96 24.41 -12.50
N VAL A 220 -30.99 23.67 -12.06
CA VAL A 220 -32.31 24.22 -11.74
C VAL A 220 -32.22 25.28 -10.62
N THR A 221 -31.39 25.03 -9.60
CA THR A 221 -31.22 25.96 -8.47
C THR A 221 -30.22 27.09 -8.75
N ALA A 222 -29.32 26.89 -9.71
CA ALA A 222 -28.35 27.89 -10.14
C ALA A 222 -28.96 28.95 -11.08
N ALA A 223 -30.09 28.63 -11.73
CA ALA A 223 -30.79 29.55 -12.63
C ALA A 223 -31.11 30.89 -11.93
N GLY A 224 -30.66 32.00 -12.55
CA GLY A 224 -30.89 33.36 -12.04
C GLY A 224 -29.94 33.81 -10.91
N LYS A 225 -28.87 33.06 -10.61
CA LYS A 225 -27.80 33.48 -9.69
C LYS A 225 -26.67 34.20 -10.43
N ASP A 226 -26.07 35.20 -9.78
CA ASP A 226 -24.96 36.00 -10.31
C ASP A 226 -23.60 35.27 -10.21
N GLY A 227 -23.46 34.12 -10.88
CA GLY A 227 -22.17 33.44 -11.05
C GLY A 227 -21.94 32.20 -10.17
N PRO A 228 -20.89 31.41 -10.51
CA PRO A 228 -20.55 30.14 -9.85
C PRO A 228 -20.15 30.31 -8.38
N GLU A 229 -19.75 31.51 -7.95
CA GLU A 229 -19.43 31.84 -6.57
C GLU A 229 -20.67 31.90 -5.68
N ARG A 230 -21.85 32.17 -6.25
CA ARG A 230 -23.12 32.38 -5.53
C ARG A 230 -24.15 31.28 -5.75
N SER A 231 -23.82 30.25 -6.53
CA SER A 231 -24.63 29.05 -6.76
C SER A 231 -24.01 27.84 -6.09
N HIS A 232 -24.76 26.73 -5.97
CA HIS A 232 -24.17 25.46 -5.56
C HIS A 232 -23.19 24.94 -6.63
N GLY A 233 -22.20 24.16 -6.22
CA GLY A 233 -21.20 23.54 -7.08
C GLY A 233 -21.17 22.02 -6.94
N ILE A 234 -20.28 21.38 -7.69
CA ILE A 234 -20.01 19.94 -7.60
C ILE A 234 -18.50 19.70 -7.50
N SER A 235 -18.11 18.63 -6.82
CA SER A 235 -16.74 18.13 -6.77
C SER A 235 -16.65 16.78 -7.46
N VAL A 236 -15.65 16.62 -8.32
CA VAL A 236 -15.48 15.44 -9.18
C VAL A 236 -14.11 14.84 -8.91
N LYS A 237 -14.07 13.55 -8.60
CA LYS A 237 -12.83 12.76 -8.50
C LYS A 237 -12.53 12.12 -9.86
N LEU A 238 -11.30 12.26 -10.32
CA LEU A 238 -10.90 11.79 -11.66
C LEU A 238 -10.79 10.27 -11.69
N SER A 239 -10.38 9.63 -10.59
CA SER A 239 -10.38 8.17 -10.46
C SER A 239 -11.75 7.52 -10.61
N ALA A 240 -12.84 8.26 -10.39
CA ALA A 240 -14.20 7.76 -10.61
C ALA A 240 -14.54 7.66 -12.10
N LEU A 241 -13.83 8.37 -12.97
CA LEU A 241 -14.14 8.47 -14.41
C LEU A 241 -13.27 7.58 -15.28
N SER A 242 -12.36 6.80 -14.71
CA SER A 242 -11.58 5.81 -15.44
C SER A 242 -11.11 4.69 -14.52
N PRO A 243 -11.18 3.43 -14.98
CA PRO A 243 -10.59 2.32 -14.24
C PRO A 243 -9.06 2.41 -14.13
N ARG A 244 -8.42 3.19 -15.03
CA ARG A 244 -6.95 3.28 -15.16
C ARG A 244 -6.48 4.72 -15.15
N TYR A 245 -6.91 5.47 -14.13
CA TYR A 245 -6.41 6.82 -13.87
C TYR A 245 -5.02 6.79 -13.25
N GLU A 246 -4.00 6.60 -14.09
CA GLU A 246 -2.60 6.49 -13.69
C GLU A 246 -1.65 7.01 -14.78
N PRO A 247 -0.46 7.52 -14.43
CA PRO A 247 0.48 8.10 -15.42
C PRO A 247 0.96 7.12 -16.51
N LEU A 248 1.03 5.82 -16.22
CA LEU A 248 1.44 4.81 -17.20
C LEU A 248 0.37 4.56 -18.27
N GLN A 249 -0.89 4.90 -17.98
CA GLN A 249 -2.04 4.75 -18.87
C GLN A 249 -2.48 6.10 -19.44
N GLU A 250 -1.58 7.09 -19.50
CA GLU A 250 -1.91 8.46 -19.88
C GLU A 250 -2.68 8.55 -21.21
N ARG A 251 -2.30 7.76 -22.22
CA ARG A 251 -3.04 7.72 -23.49
C ARG A 251 -4.50 7.32 -23.30
N ARG A 252 -4.78 6.26 -22.53
CA ARG A 252 -6.14 5.83 -22.22
C ARG A 252 -6.89 6.87 -21.40
N VAL A 253 -6.20 7.58 -20.50
CA VAL A 253 -6.80 8.70 -19.76
C VAL A 253 -7.26 9.80 -20.72
N TRP A 254 -6.48 10.15 -21.74
CA TRP A 254 -6.90 11.10 -22.77
C TRP A 254 -8.00 10.56 -23.70
N ASP A 255 -7.95 9.28 -24.06
CA ASP A 255 -8.90 8.66 -25.00
C ASP A 255 -10.26 8.34 -24.33
N GLU A 256 -10.27 8.00 -23.03
CA GLU A 256 -11.45 7.48 -22.31
C GLU A 256 -11.94 8.42 -21.20
N LEU A 257 -11.04 8.93 -20.33
CA LEU A 257 -11.42 9.77 -19.17
C LEU A 257 -11.76 11.19 -19.63
N TYR A 258 -10.85 11.83 -20.38
CA TYR A 258 -10.99 13.23 -20.77
C TYR A 258 -12.30 13.53 -21.51
N PRO A 259 -12.81 12.69 -22.44
CA PRO A 259 -14.10 12.92 -23.07
C PRO A 259 -15.28 12.90 -22.08
N ARG A 260 -15.25 12.03 -21.06
CA ARG A 260 -16.26 11.99 -19.98
C ARG A 260 -16.21 13.28 -19.17
N LEU A 261 -14.99 13.65 -18.76
CA LEU A 261 -14.74 14.87 -18.01
C LEU A 261 -15.20 16.11 -18.77
N LEU A 262 -14.91 16.20 -20.08
CA LEU A 262 -15.34 17.31 -20.93
C LEU A 262 -16.87 17.39 -21.05
N ARG A 263 -17.59 16.27 -21.13
CA ARG A 263 -19.06 16.27 -21.12
C ARG A 263 -19.63 16.84 -19.82
N LEU A 264 -19.04 16.47 -18.67
CA LEU A 264 -19.43 17.03 -17.38
C LEU A 264 -19.09 18.53 -17.29
N ALA A 265 -17.90 18.93 -17.76
CA ALA A 265 -17.48 20.32 -17.80
C ALA A 265 -18.40 21.19 -18.67
N LYS A 266 -18.83 20.70 -19.84
CA LYS A 266 -19.79 21.40 -20.71
C LYS A 266 -21.12 21.65 -20.00
N ARG A 267 -21.67 20.62 -19.35
CA ARG A 267 -22.91 20.75 -18.56
C ARG A 267 -22.77 21.77 -17.42
N ALA A 268 -21.63 21.76 -16.73
CA ALA A 268 -21.34 22.74 -15.69
C ALA A 268 -21.17 24.16 -16.25
N ALA A 269 -20.54 24.30 -17.41
CA ALA A 269 -20.35 25.58 -18.10
C ALA A 269 -21.69 26.17 -18.58
N ASP A 270 -22.54 25.36 -19.23
CA ASP A 270 -23.86 25.76 -19.74
C ASP A 270 -24.77 26.27 -18.61
N ALA A 271 -24.66 25.68 -17.42
CA ALA A 271 -25.41 26.06 -16.22
C ALA A 271 -24.67 27.07 -15.32
N ASN A 272 -23.46 27.49 -15.70
CA ASN A 272 -22.59 28.38 -14.92
C ASN A 272 -22.37 27.94 -13.45
N ILE A 273 -22.11 26.65 -13.27
CA ILE A 273 -21.90 25.97 -11.97
C ILE A 273 -20.41 25.91 -11.66
N ASN A 274 -20.02 25.98 -10.38
CA ASN A 274 -18.65 25.64 -9.98
C ASN A 274 -18.43 24.12 -10.05
N MET A 275 -17.48 23.66 -10.88
CA MET A 275 -17.04 22.27 -10.93
C MET A 275 -15.58 22.19 -10.47
N THR A 276 -15.34 21.58 -9.33
CA THR A 276 -14.00 21.44 -8.76
C THR A 276 -13.45 20.03 -9.01
N LEU A 277 -12.28 19.93 -9.62
CA LEU A 277 -11.53 18.67 -9.69
C LEU A 277 -10.88 18.42 -8.32
N ASP A 278 -11.30 17.36 -7.63
CA ASP A 278 -10.72 16.98 -6.35
C ASP A 278 -9.29 16.46 -6.53
N ALA A 279 -8.44 16.71 -5.53
CA ALA A 279 -7.06 16.23 -5.50
C ALA A 279 -6.98 14.90 -4.76
N GLU A 280 -6.33 13.93 -5.40
CA GLU A 280 -6.19 12.55 -4.92
C GLU A 280 -4.74 12.28 -4.47
N GLU A 281 -4.16 11.13 -4.81
CA GLU A 281 -2.79 10.77 -4.39
C GLU A 281 -1.69 11.50 -5.17
N ALA A 282 -0.50 11.53 -4.58
CA ALA A 282 0.62 12.35 -5.04
C ALA A 282 1.16 11.95 -6.42
N ASP A 283 1.03 10.69 -6.83
CA ASP A 283 1.44 10.20 -8.15
C ASP A 283 0.52 10.66 -9.29
N ARG A 284 -0.73 11.02 -8.99
CA ARG A 284 -1.73 11.50 -9.96
C ARG A 284 -1.68 13.00 -10.21
N LEU A 285 -0.97 13.77 -9.37
CA LEU A 285 -0.96 15.24 -9.42
C LEU A 285 -0.64 15.79 -10.81
N VAL A 286 0.48 15.40 -11.43
CA VAL A 286 0.90 15.93 -12.74
C VAL A 286 -0.12 15.60 -13.82
N LEU A 287 -0.65 14.37 -13.83
CA LEU A 287 -1.67 13.95 -14.78
C LEU A 287 -2.97 14.74 -14.61
N SER A 288 -3.41 15.00 -13.36
CA SER A 288 -4.58 15.84 -13.08
C SER A 288 -4.45 17.26 -13.64
N LEU A 289 -3.26 17.86 -13.53
CA LEU A 289 -2.99 19.23 -13.96
C LEU A 289 -2.95 19.34 -15.49
N ARG A 290 -2.47 18.30 -16.19
CA ARG A 290 -2.56 18.22 -17.65
C ARG A 290 -4.01 18.16 -18.14
N LEU A 291 -4.87 17.39 -17.47
CA LEU A 291 -6.30 17.35 -17.79
C LEU A 291 -6.99 18.70 -17.51
N LEU A 292 -6.61 19.38 -16.42
CA LEU A 292 -7.05 20.74 -16.13
C LEU A 292 -6.60 21.73 -17.22
N GLU A 293 -5.34 21.66 -17.68
CA GLU A 293 -4.85 22.48 -18.80
C GLU A 293 -5.67 22.22 -20.07
N GLY A 294 -5.97 20.95 -20.37
CA GLY A 294 -6.86 20.58 -21.48
C GLY A 294 -8.23 21.26 -21.38
N LEU A 295 -8.91 21.13 -20.24
CA LEU A 295 -10.19 21.81 -20.01
C LEU A 295 -10.06 23.33 -20.10
N ALA A 296 -9.01 23.91 -19.50
CA ALA A 296 -8.76 25.35 -19.50
C ALA A 296 -8.56 25.91 -20.93
N GLY A 297 -8.05 25.09 -21.85
CA GLY A 297 -7.88 25.43 -23.26
C GLY A 297 -9.10 25.14 -24.15
N GLU A 298 -10.13 24.45 -23.66
CA GLU A 298 -11.28 24.06 -24.48
C GLU A 298 -12.15 25.27 -24.90
N PRO A 299 -12.31 25.52 -26.23
CA PRO A 299 -13.17 26.60 -26.72
C PRO A 299 -14.64 26.40 -26.35
N ALA A 300 -15.08 25.13 -26.26
CA ALA A 300 -16.46 24.80 -25.95
C ALA A 300 -16.90 25.20 -24.53
N LEU A 301 -15.95 25.56 -23.64
CA LEU A 301 -16.24 26.06 -22.30
C LEU A 301 -16.31 27.60 -22.23
N GLY A 302 -16.05 28.30 -23.34
CA GLY A 302 -16.18 29.76 -23.43
C GLY A 302 -15.43 30.51 -22.32
N SER A 303 -16.08 31.52 -21.76
CA SER A 303 -15.59 32.34 -20.64
C SER A 303 -16.03 31.83 -19.27
N TRP A 304 -16.46 30.57 -19.16
CA TRP A 304 -16.92 29.98 -17.89
C TRP A 304 -15.86 30.09 -16.80
N GLY A 305 -16.19 30.82 -15.73
CA GLY A 305 -15.33 31.06 -14.57
C GLY A 305 -15.51 30.04 -13.44
N GLY A 306 -16.28 28.96 -13.66
CA GLY A 306 -16.59 27.96 -12.64
C GLY A 306 -15.66 26.75 -12.62
N LEU A 307 -14.72 26.64 -13.55
CA LEU A 307 -13.72 25.57 -13.57
C LEU A 307 -12.79 25.70 -12.37
N GLY A 308 -12.67 24.63 -11.58
CA GLY A 308 -11.85 24.65 -10.39
C GLY A 308 -11.00 23.40 -10.16
N LEU A 309 -10.05 23.53 -9.24
CA LEU A 309 -9.17 22.46 -8.77
C LEU A 309 -8.97 22.54 -7.26
N ALA A 310 -8.75 21.39 -6.62
CA ALA A 310 -8.22 21.34 -5.27
C ALA A 310 -6.68 21.27 -5.28
N VAL A 311 -6.04 21.96 -4.35
CA VAL A 311 -4.58 21.94 -4.12
C VAL A 311 -4.32 21.55 -2.68
N GLN A 312 -3.46 20.54 -2.49
CA GLN A 312 -3.16 19.98 -1.17
C GLN A 312 -1.88 20.59 -0.60
N ALA A 313 -2.01 21.42 0.43
CA ALA A 313 -0.89 22.12 1.07
C ALA A 313 0.08 21.20 1.83
N TYR A 314 -0.33 19.98 2.20
CA TYR A 314 0.55 19.00 2.82
C TYR A 314 1.62 18.45 1.88
N GLN A 315 1.51 18.66 0.56
CA GLN A 315 2.51 18.26 -0.41
C GLN A 315 3.55 19.35 -0.57
N LYS A 316 4.81 18.95 -0.73
CA LYS A 316 5.92 19.90 -1.00
C LYS A 316 5.73 20.65 -2.32
N ARG A 317 4.99 20.07 -3.26
CA ARG A 317 4.62 20.65 -4.55
C ARG A 317 3.48 21.67 -4.47
N GLY A 318 2.71 21.74 -3.38
CA GLY A 318 1.46 22.51 -3.29
C GLY A 318 1.62 24.00 -3.61
N ILE A 319 2.67 24.65 -3.09
CA ILE A 319 2.95 26.07 -3.34
C ILE A 319 3.34 26.35 -4.80
N HIS A 320 3.99 25.39 -5.46
CA HIS A 320 4.38 25.48 -6.87
C HIS A 320 3.18 25.30 -7.79
N VAL A 321 2.25 24.41 -7.43
CA VAL A 321 0.98 24.20 -8.15
C VAL A 321 0.17 25.50 -8.23
N ILE A 322 0.14 26.31 -7.16
CA ILE A 322 -0.56 27.61 -7.19
C ILE A 322 0.07 28.55 -8.23
N GLY A 323 1.40 28.63 -8.27
CA GLY A 323 2.11 29.45 -9.26
C GLY A 323 1.81 29.02 -10.70
N GLU A 324 1.84 27.72 -10.98
CA GLU A 324 1.49 27.20 -12.30
C GLU A 324 0.00 27.37 -12.61
N ALA A 325 -0.91 27.21 -11.65
CA ALA A 325 -2.33 27.50 -11.85
C ALA A 325 -2.58 28.98 -12.22
N THR A 326 -1.85 29.92 -11.59
CA THR A 326 -1.89 31.34 -11.95
C THR A 326 -1.42 31.55 -13.39
N ARG A 327 -0.30 30.92 -13.79
CA ARG A 327 0.22 31.01 -15.16
C ARG A 327 -0.76 30.41 -16.17
N LEU A 328 -1.42 29.29 -15.85
CA LEU A 328 -2.46 28.71 -16.69
C LEU A 328 -3.65 29.66 -16.86
N ALA A 329 -4.15 30.24 -15.77
CA ALA A 329 -5.26 31.18 -15.79
C ALA A 329 -4.98 32.39 -16.70
N HIS A 330 -3.76 32.94 -16.64
CA HIS A 330 -3.34 34.01 -17.53
C HIS A 330 -3.20 33.56 -18.99
N ALA A 331 -2.61 32.39 -19.23
CA ALA A 331 -2.39 31.87 -20.58
C ALA A 331 -3.70 31.56 -21.32
N THR A 332 -4.74 31.11 -20.59
CA THR A 332 -6.06 30.78 -21.17
C THR A 332 -7.08 31.91 -21.03
N ASN A 333 -6.70 33.03 -20.41
CA ASN A 333 -7.59 34.13 -20.03
C ASN A 333 -8.86 33.63 -19.30
N ARG A 334 -8.69 32.60 -18.46
CA ARG A 334 -9.78 31.97 -17.69
C ARG A 334 -9.51 32.11 -16.21
N ARG A 335 -10.53 32.57 -15.49
CA ARG A 335 -10.50 32.58 -14.03
C ARG A 335 -10.76 31.18 -13.50
N LEU A 336 -9.85 30.69 -12.64
CA LEU A 336 -9.97 29.35 -12.03
C LEU A 336 -10.38 29.46 -10.57
N MET A 337 -11.29 28.60 -10.12
CA MET A 337 -11.67 28.49 -8.70
C MET A 337 -10.75 27.48 -8.00
N VAL A 338 -9.94 27.93 -7.03
CA VAL A 338 -8.90 27.11 -6.41
C VAL A 338 -9.24 26.81 -4.97
N ARG A 339 -9.55 25.55 -4.68
CA ARG A 339 -9.77 25.03 -3.33
C ARG A 339 -8.45 24.67 -2.69
N LEU A 340 -8.01 25.45 -1.70
CA LEU A 340 -6.86 25.09 -0.89
C LEU A 340 -7.30 24.22 0.29
N VAL A 341 -6.79 22.98 0.32
CA VAL A 341 -7.00 22.01 1.40
C VAL A 341 -5.64 21.68 2.05
N LYS A 342 -5.65 21.03 3.21
CA LYS A 342 -4.42 20.42 3.76
C LYS A 342 -4.06 19.18 2.95
N GLY A 343 -4.87 18.14 3.03
CA GLY A 343 -4.70 16.87 2.30
C GLY A 343 -5.32 15.71 3.07
N ALA A 344 -5.75 14.66 2.37
CA ALA A 344 -6.58 13.58 2.94
C ALA A 344 -5.95 12.17 2.86
N TYR A 345 -4.71 12.06 2.33
CA TYR A 345 -4.07 10.76 2.06
C TYR A 345 -2.73 10.59 2.80
N TRP A 346 -2.50 11.34 3.88
CA TRP A 346 -1.16 11.50 4.48
C TRP A 346 -0.52 10.18 4.89
N ASP A 347 -1.24 9.32 5.61
CA ASP A 347 -0.78 8.01 6.06
C ASP A 347 -0.47 7.06 4.90
N SER A 348 -1.32 7.08 3.88
CA SER A 348 -1.16 6.32 2.64
C SER A 348 0.08 6.78 1.87
N GLU A 349 0.35 8.08 1.80
CA GLU A 349 1.57 8.61 1.17
C GLU A 349 2.84 8.21 1.92
N ILE A 350 2.81 8.21 3.26
CA ILE A 350 3.92 7.72 4.09
C ILE A 350 4.15 6.23 3.81
N LYS A 351 3.09 5.41 3.86
CA LYS A 351 3.16 3.96 3.62
C LYS A 351 3.66 3.64 2.20
N ARG A 352 3.10 4.28 1.17
CA ARG A 352 3.49 4.09 -0.24
C ARG A 352 4.97 4.44 -0.44
N ALA A 353 5.44 5.54 0.13
CA ALA A 353 6.85 5.95 0.03
C ALA A 353 7.79 4.95 0.72
N GLN A 354 7.42 4.44 1.91
CA GLN A 354 8.20 3.43 2.64
C GLN A 354 8.26 2.10 1.89
N VAL A 355 7.10 1.57 1.48
CA VAL A 355 6.99 0.29 0.76
C VAL A 355 7.77 0.35 -0.55
N ALA A 356 7.66 1.45 -1.30
CA ALA A 356 8.33 1.62 -2.59
C ALA A 356 9.80 2.06 -2.48
N GLY A 357 10.36 2.23 -1.27
CA GLY A 357 11.76 2.62 -1.08
C GLY A 357 12.09 3.98 -1.71
N ARG A 358 11.19 4.96 -1.60
CA ARG A 358 11.38 6.30 -2.20
C ARG A 358 12.50 7.08 -1.49
N PRO A 359 13.17 8.03 -2.17
CA PRO A 359 14.22 8.84 -1.53
C PRO A 359 13.70 9.73 -0.40
N GLY A 360 12.39 9.99 -0.34
CA GLY A 360 11.75 10.72 0.75
C GLY A 360 10.23 10.66 0.64
N TYR A 361 9.54 11.52 1.37
CA TYR A 361 8.08 11.63 1.37
C TYR A 361 7.59 12.74 0.43
N PRO A 362 6.48 12.54 -0.31
CA PRO A 362 5.87 13.59 -1.14
C PRO A 362 5.16 14.67 -0.31
N VAL A 363 4.93 14.37 0.97
CA VAL A 363 4.23 15.20 1.95
C VAL A 363 5.15 15.65 3.07
N PHE A 364 4.77 16.70 3.79
CA PHE A 364 5.38 17.09 5.06
C PHE A 364 5.08 16.05 6.14
N THR A 365 6.03 15.83 7.06
CA THR A 365 5.92 14.77 8.07
C THR A 365 5.42 15.26 9.42
N THR A 366 5.31 16.58 9.61
CA THR A 366 4.75 17.18 10.83
C THR A 366 3.51 18.02 10.51
N LYS A 367 2.58 18.10 11.47
CA LYS A 367 1.38 18.94 11.35
C LYS A 367 1.71 20.43 11.22
N PRO A 368 2.60 21.03 12.05
CA PRO A 368 2.99 22.44 11.90
C PRO A 368 3.61 22.76 10.53
N ALA A 369 4.37 21.83 9.94
CA ALA A 369 4.90 22.00 8.58
C ALA A 369 3.80 22.11 7.53
N THR A 370 2.77 21.26 7.61
CA THR A 370 1.57 21.37 6.74
C THR A 370 0.83 22.68 6.97
N ASP A 371 0.69 23.11 8.23
CA ASP A 371 0.02 24.36 8.58
C ASP A 371 0.77 25.58 8.05
N LEU A 372 2.10 25.62 8.17
CA LEU A 372 2.95 26.64 7.55
C LEU A 372 2.80 26.65 6.02
N SER A 373 2.88 25.48 5.39
CA SER A 373 2.70 25.34 3.94
C SER A 373 1.34 25.88 3.49
N TYR A 374 0.26 25.59 4.25
CA TYR A 374 -1.06 26.12 3.99
C TYR A 374 -1.08 27.64 4.03
N LEU A 375 -0.47 28.28 5.04
CA LEU A 375 -0.41 29.74 5.13
C LEU A 375 0.37 30.38 3.97
N ALA A 376 1.50 29.79 3.58
CA ALA A 376 2.29 30.26 2.44
C ALA A 376 1.52 30.11 1.11
N CYS A 377 0.87 28.96 0.92
CA CYS A 377 -0.02 28.72 -0.21
C CYS A 377 -1.18 29.73 -0.24
N ALA A 378 -1.80 30.00 0.91
CA ALA A 378 -2.90 30.96 1.01
C ALA A 378 -2.46 32.37 0.65
N ALA A 379 -1.30 32.81 1.14
CA ALA A 379 -0.73 34.12 0.78
C ALA A 379 -0.51 34.26 -0.73
N ARG A 380 0.06 33.23 -1.39
CA ARG A 380 0.20 33.21 -2.86
C ARG A 380 -1.13 33.21 -3.59
N LEU A 381 -2.09 32.40 -3.13
CA LEU A 381 -3.39 32.30 -3.78
C LEU A 381 -4.19 33.61 -3.69
N ILE A 382 -4.14 34.29 -2.54
CA ILE A 382 -4.71 35.63 -2.34
C ILE A 382 -4.04 36.62 -3.30
N ALA A 383 -2.71 36.59 -3.42
CA ALA A 383 -1.96 37.47 -4.32
C ALA A 383 -2.26 37.25 -5.81
N ALA A 384 -2.75 36.06 -6.19
CA ALA A 384 -3.12 35.73 -7.57
C ALA A 384 -4.54 36.19 -7.98
N THR A 385 -5.28 36.86 -7.08
CA THR A 385 -6.59 37.46 -7.40
C THR A 385 -6.39 38.64 -8.38
N PRO A 386 -7.22 38.82 -9.43
CA PRO A 386 -8.47 38.11 -9.71
C PRO A 386 -8.33 36.87 -10.61
N ALA A 387 -7.14 36.53 -11.10
CA ALA A 387 -6.93 35.41 -12.03
C ALA A 387 -7.33 34.06 -11.40
N LEU A 388 -7.12 33.91 -10.09
CA LEU A 388 -7.64 32.80 -9.30
C LEU A 388 -8.72 33.30 -8.34
N TYR A 389 -9.77 32.51 -8.14
CA TYR A 389 -10.74 32.69 -7.07
C TYR A 389 -10.38 31.80 -5.87
N PRO A 390 -9.93 32.38 -4.74
CA PRO A 390 -9.49 31.60 -3.60
C PRO A 390 -10.66 30.98 -2.82
N GLN A 391 -10.61 29.67 -2.59
CA GLN A 391 -11.54 28.93 -1.74
C GLN A 391 -10.76 28.20 -0.63
N PHE A 392 -10.90 28.66 0.62
CA PHE A 392 -10.11 28.15 1.75
C PHE A 392 -10.87 27.12 2.56
N ALA A 393 -10.58 25.83 2.34
CA ALA A 393 -11.17 24.73 3.09
C ALA A 393 -10.37 24.43 4.36
N THR A 394 -10.94 24.73 5.53
CA THR A 394 -10.28 24.47 6.82
C THR A 394 -11.27 24.47 7.98
N HIS A 395 -11.03 23.63 8.99
CA HIS A 395 -11.72 23.69 10.28
C HIS A 395 -10.82 24.22 11.40
N ASN A 396 -9.64 24.75 11.06
CA ASN A 396 -8.68 25.27 12.01
C ASN A 396 -8.90 26.79 12.23
N ALA A 397 -9.21 27.19 13.45
CA ALA A 397 -9.49 28.59 13.82
C ALA A 397 -8.30 29.53 13.58
N HIS A 398 -7.06 29.06 13.85
CA HIS A 398 -5.86 29.84 13.55
C HIS A 398 -5.72 30.07 12.05
N THR A 399 -5.86 29.01 11.24
CA THR A 399 -5.80 29.12 9.78
C THR A 399 -6.88 30.06 9.24
N LEU A 400 -8.12 29.96 9.75
CA LEU A 400 -9.23 30.83 9.35
C LEU A 400 -8.92 32.29 9.66
N ALA A 401 -8.48 32.60 10.90
CA ALA A 401 -8.12 33.95 11.30
C ALA A 401 -6.94 34.51 10.47
N ALA A 402 -5.93 33.69 10.19
CA ALA A 402 -4.77 34.03 9.37
C ALA A 402 -5.17 34.41 7.94
N VAL A 403 -5.93 33.56 7.27
CA VAL A 403 -6.42 33.78 5.90
C VAL A 403 -7.27 35.05 5.84
N ARG A 404 -8.15 35.25 6.82
CA ARG A 404 -8.96 36.47 6.90
C ARG A 404 -8.09 37.72 7.00
N ALA A 405 -7.09 37.71 7.88
CA ALA A 405 -6.18 38.83 8.04
C ALA A 405 -5.41 39.13 6.74
N MET A 406 -4.90 38.09 6.05
CA MET A 406 -4.22 38.24 4.76
C MET A 406 -5.15 38.82 3.68
N ALA A 407 -6.38 38.31 3.58
CA ALA A 407 -7.36 38.76 2.59
C ALA A 407 -7.79 40.21 2.86
N ALA A 408 -8.04 40.57 4.12
CA ALA A 408 -8.37 41.93 4.53
C ALA A 408 -7.22 42.91 4.26
N HIS A 409 -5.98 42.51 4.55
CA HIS A 409 -4.80 43.34 4.25
C HIS A 409 -4.64 43.63 2.76
N ARG A 410 -5.01 42.67 1.89
CA ARG A 410 -4.97 42.80 0.43
C ARG A 410 -6.25 43.43 -0.16
N GLY A 411 -7.29 43.64 0.63
CA GLY A 411 -8.57 44.17 0.17
C GLY A 411 -9.31 43.25 -0.81
N VAL A 412 -9.13 41.93 -0.69
CA VAL A 412 -9.77 40.95 -1.59
C VAL A 412 -10.82 40.11 -0.86
N SER A 413 -11.93 39.83 -1.55
CA SER A 413 -12.95 38.91 -1.07
C SER A 413 -12.59 37.47 -1.38
N VAL A 414 -12.74 36.59 -0.40
CA VAL A 414 -12.41 35.16 -0.51
C VAL A 414 -13.58 34.30 -0.07
N GLU A 415 -13.65 33.06 -0.57
CA GLU A 415 -14.59 32.05 -0.09
C GLU A 415 -13.91 31.16 0.94
N TYR A 416 -14.65 30.75 1.96
CA TYR A 416 -14.25 29.71 2.88
C TYR A 416 -15.07 28.45 2.64
N GLN A 417 -14.49 27.30 2.97
CA GLN A 417 -15.17 26.03 2.84
C GLN A 417 -15.03 25.18 4.09
N ARG A 418 -16.08 24.43 4.37
CA ARG A 418 -16.14 23.45 5.45
C ARG A 418 -16.76 22.17 4.92
N LEU A 419 -16.78 21.13 5.74
CA LEU A 419 -17.53 19.91 5.46
C LEU A 419 -18.93 20.05 6.04
N HIS A 420 -19.91 19.37 5.46
CA HIS A 420 -21.21 19.20 6.09
C HIS A 420 -21.08 18.32 7.36
N GLY A 421 -21.79 18.70 8.43
CA GLY A 421 -21.73 18.03 9.73
C GLY A 421 -20.45 18.34 10.51
N MET A 422 -19.59 19.24 10.02
CA MET A 422 -18.37 19.66 10.71
C MET A 422 -18.04 21.14 10.52
N GLY A 423 -17.72 21.82 11.63
CA GLY A 423 -17.27 23.20 11.63
C GLY A 423 -18.39 24.25 11.55
N GLU A 424 -19.66 23.86 11.64
CA GLU A 424 -20.81 24.75 11.75
C GLU A 424 -20.57 25.79 12.86
N ALA A 425 -20.34 25.34 14.09
CA ALA A 425 -20.12 26.22 15.24
C ALA A 425 -18.92 27.17 15.04
N LEU A 426 -17.85 26.71 14.38
CA LEU A 426 -16.67 27.53 14.09
C LEU A 426 -17.00 28.67 13.13
N TYR A 427 -17.66 28.36 12.02
CA TYR A 427 -17.98 29.35 10.99
C TYR A 427 -19.10 30.30 11.40
N GLU A 428 -20.04 29.83 12.21
CA GLU A 428 -21.05 30.69 12.82
C GLU A 428 -20.42 31.64 13.85
N GLY A 429 -19.54 31.15 14.72
CA GLY A 429 -18.76 31.98 15.64
C GLY A 429 -17.87 32.99 14.91
N ALA A 430 -17.27 32.61 13.78
CA ALA A 430 -16.53 33.52 12.91
C ALA A 430 -17.45 34.59 12.30
N GLY A 431 -18.66 34.23 11.88
CA GLY A 431 -19.65 35.16 11.35
C GLY A 431 -20.07 36.24 12.36
N GLU A 432 -20.22 35.87 13.63
CA GLU A 432 -20.52 36.82 14.71
C GLU A 432 -19.33 37.73 15.02
N LEU A 433 -18.12 37.16 15.12
CA LEU A 433 -16.93 37.90 15.55
C LEU A 433 -16.36 38.79 14.45
N PHE A 434 -16.44 38.33 13.19
CA PHE A 434 -15.75 38.95 12.05
C PHE A 434 -16.71 39.55 11.01
N GLY A 435 -18.02 39.34 11.15
CA GLY A 435 -19.02 39.75 10.18
C GLY A 435 -19.31 38.67 9.13
N PRO A 436 -20.22 38.94 8.19
CA PRO A 436 -20.68 37.95 7.21
C PRO A 436 -19.53 37.45 6.31
N MET A 437 -19.47 36.13 6.13
CA MET A 437 -18.46 35.44 5.32
C MET A 437 -19.15 34.58 4.26
N THR A 438 -18.56 34.46 3.07
CA THR A 438 -19.01 33.47 2.09
C THR A 438 -18.47 32.11 2.48
N VAL A 439 -19.37 31.22 2.91
CA VAL A 439 -19.02 29.85 3.33
C VAL A 439 -19.76 28.84 2.45
N ARG A 440 -19.02 27.88 1.89
CA ARG A 440 -19.58 26.76 1.13
C ARG A 440 -19.32 25.44 1.86
N ALA A 441 -20.37 24.67 2.10
CA ALA A 441 -20.28 23.34 2.67
C ALA A 441 -19.98 22.30 1.56
N TYR A 442 -18.90 21.56 1.70
CA TYR A 442 -18.63 20.35 0.93
C TYR A 442 -19.51 19.22 1.47
N ALA A 443 -20.47 18.78 0.67
CA ALA A 443 -21.62 18.02 1.11
C ALA A 443 -21.68 16.64 0.43
N PRO A 444 -21.48 15.55 1.19
CA PRO A 444 -21.61 14.19 0.66
C PRO A 444 -23.03 13.88 0.23
N VAL A 445 -23.16 13.22 -0.91
CA VAL A 445 -24.43 12.77 -1.50
C VAL A 445 -24.26 11.38 -2.10
N GLY A 446 -25.04 10.42 -1.64
CA GLY A 446 -25.06 9.08 -2.20
C GLY A 446 -25.75 8.05 -1.31
N ALA A 447 -25.82 6.81 -1.81
CA ALA A 447 -26.35 5.69 -1.06
C ALA A 447 -25.43 5.31 0.11
N HIS A 448 -25.97 4.60 1.10
CA HIS A 448 -25.19 4.18 2.28
C HIS A 448 -23.99 3.29 1.90
N GLU A 449 -24.08 2.49 0.84
CA GLU A 449 -22.99 1.62 0.37
C GLU A 449 -21.74 2.41 -0.05
N ASP A 450 -21.94 3.54 -0.75
CA ASP A 450 -20.89 4.44 -1.25
C ASP A 450 -20.37 5.41 -0.15
N LEU A 451 -21.17 5.68 0.89
CA LEU A 451 -20.82 6.59 2.00
C LEU A 451 -19.69 6.06 2.89
N LEU A 452 -19.66 4.76 3.08
CA LEU A 452 -18.94 4.13 4.18
C LEU A 452 -17.40 4.16 4.08
N PRO A 453 -16.73 4.01 2.91
CA PRO A 453 -15.27 4.12 2.87
C PRO A 453 -14.83 5.59 3.04
N TYR A 454 -15.64 6.51 2.51
CA TYR A 454 -15.52 7.93 2.74
C TYR A 454 -15.65 8.26 4.23
N LEU A 455 -16.59 7.64 4.95
CA LEU A 455 -16.81 7.90 6.37
C LEU A 455 -15.61 7.49 7.23
N VAL A 456 -14.98 6.33 6.97
CA VAL A 456 -13.74 5.93 7.68
C VAL A 456 -12.62 6.94 7.45
N ARG A 457 -12.38 7.34 6.19
CA ARG A 457 -11.37 8.35 5.87
C ARG A 457 -11.70 9.69 6.54
N ARG A 458 -12.97 10.10 6.51
CA ARG A 458 -13.48 11.33 7.14
C ARG A 458 -13.28 11.33 8.65
N LEU A 459 -13.49 10.18 9.29
CA LEU A 459 -13.26 10.00 10.72
C LEU A 459 -11.79 9.96 11.07
N LEU A 460 -10.92 9.31 10.29
CA LEU A 460 -9.48 9.34 10.52
C LEU A 460 -8.90 10.77 10.40
N GLU A 461 -9.36 11.53 9.41
CA GLU A 461 -8.94 12.93 9.20
C GLU A 461 -9.25 13.83 10.42
N ASN A 462 -10.36 13.57 11.10
CA ASN A 462 -10.87 14.46 12.15
C ASN A 462 -10.87 13.87 13.56
N GLY A 463 -10.69 12.56 13.69
CA GLY A 463 -10.70 11.80 14.93
C GLY A 463 -9.31 11.54 15.51
N ALA A 464 -8.22 11.68 14.74
CA ALA A 464 -6.88 11.54 15.32
C ALA A 464 -6.73 12.46 16.56
N ASN A 465 -6.09 12.01 17.65
CA ASN A 465 -5.92 12.79 18.89
C ASN A 465 -5.26 14.17 18.69
N THR A 466 -4.58 14.35 17.55
CA THR A 466 -3.99 15.63 17.10
C THR A 466 -4.94 16.49 16.27
N SER A 467 -6.16 16.04 15.98
CA SER A 467 -7.14 16.76 15.18
C SER A 467 -7.59 18.01 15.90
N PHE A 468 -7.60 19.12 15.16
CA PHE A 468 -8.01 20.41 15.69
C PHE A 468 -9.46 20.40 16.16
N VAL A 469 -10.35 19.67 15.47
CA VAL A 469 -11.79 19.64 15.78
C VAL A 469 -12.05 19.08 17.18
N HIS A 470 -11.31 18.04 17.57
CA HIS A 470 -11.38 17.46 18.91
C HIS A 470 -10.91 18.44 19.99
N GLN A 471 -9.77 19.10 19.78
CA GLN A 471 -9.21 20.06 20.73
C GLN A 471 -10.03 21.37 20.81
N LEU A 472 -10.68 21.76 19.71
CA LEU A 472 -11.48 22.98 19.62
C LEU A 472 -12.63 22.98 20.61
N LEU A 473 -13.35 21.86 20.72
CA LEU A 473 -14.53 21.74 21.58
C LEU A 473 -14.20 21.23 22.98
N ASN A 474 -13.00 20.71 23.23
CA ASN A 474 -12.59 20.22 24.55
C ASN A 474 -12.32 21.38 25.52
N GLU A 475 -13.11 21.50 26.58
CA GLU A 475 -12.97 22.55 27.60
C GLU A 475 -11.72 22.41 28.46
N ASP A 476 -11.20 21.20 28.63
CA ASP A 476 -9.97 20.93 29.39
C ASP A 476 -8.72 21.46 28.68
N VAL A 477 -8.80 21.73 27.37
CA VAL A 477 -7.70 22.31 26.60
C VAL A 477 -7.86 23.84 26.56
N PRO A 478 -6.89 24.63 27.06
CA PRO A 478 -6.92 26.08 26.94
C PRO A 478 -7.03 26.55 25.48
N PRO A 479 -7.85 27.56 25.15
CA PRO A 479 -7.95 28.09 23.79
C PRO A 479 -6.60 28.50 23.16
N GLU A 480 -5.65 28.93 23.99
CA GLU A 480 -4.30 29.34 23.61
C GLU A 480 -3.46 28.16 23.08
N ASP A 481 -3.72 26.95 23.56
CA ASP A 481 -3.05 25.71 23.13
C ASP A 481 -3.70 25.12 21.87
N VAL A 482 -4.97 25.47 21.60
CA VAL A 482 -5.68 25.07 20.38
C VAL A 482 -5.15 25.83 19.15
N VAL A 483 -4.75 27.09 19.32
CA VAL A 483 -4.37 28.01 18.23
C VAL A 483 -2.87 28.34 18.22
N VAL A 484 -2.04 27.29 18.25
CA VAL A 484 -0.58 27.41 18.13
C VAL A 484 -0.18 28.11 16.82
N ASP A 485 0.78 29.04 16.90
CA ASP A 485 1.42 29.62 15.72
C ASP A 485 2.28 28.56 15.01
N PRO A 486 1.90 28.11 13.80
CA PRO A 486 2.65 27.08 13.09
C PRO A 486 4.03 27.58 12.64
N ILE A 487 4.20 28.89 12.42
CA ILE A 487 5.47 29.44 11.95
C ILE A 487 6.50 29.38 13.07
N GLY A 488 6.16 29.91 14.25
CA GLY A 488 6.99 29.80 15.45
C GLY A 488 7.25 28.34 15.86
N ALA A 489 6.29 27.44 15.69
CA ALA A 489 6.47 26.01 15.98
C ALA A 489 7.52 25.37 15.06
N VAL A 490 7.50 25.68 13.75
CA VAL A 490 8.51 25.18 12.79
C VAL A 490 9.88 25.82 13.03
N GLU A 491 9.94 27.13 13.32
CA GLU A 491 11.18 27.85 13.66
C GLU A 491 11.82 27.23 14.91
N LYS A 492 11.05 27.01 15.98
CA LYS A 492 11.51 26.38 17.23
C LYS A 492 12.00 24.95 17.04
N ALA A 493 11.35 24.19 16.16
CA ALA A 493 11.76 22.83 15.81
C ALA A 493 12.95 22.79 14.85
N GLY A 494 13.44 23.94 14.36
CA GLY A 494 14.58 24.03 13.45
C GLY A 494 14.30 23.52 12.04
N ALA A 495 13.04 23.61 11.56
CA ALA A 495 12.60 23.13 10.25
C ALA A 495 12.97 21.66 9.97
N GLN A 496 12.77 20.80 10.96
CA GLN A 496 13.10 19.37 10.88
C GLN A 496 11.88 18.49 10.56
N ARG A 497 12.15 17.32 9.98
CA ARG A 497 11.18 16.25 9.80
C ARG A 497 10.74 15.65 11.14
N HIS A 498 9.65 14.89 11.14
CA HIS A 498 9.20 14.18 12.33
C HIS A 498 10.26 13.17 12.79
N PRO A 499 10.74 13.23 14.05
CA PRO A 499 11.90 12.45 14.50
C PRO A 499 11.62 10.94 14.58
N ARG A 500 10.36 10.54 14.79
CA ARG A 500 9.96 9.12 14.88
C ARG A 500 9.55 8.49 13.54
N LEU A 501 9.56 9.25 12.45
CA LEU A 501 9.25 8.72 11.11
C LEU A 501 10.56 8.56 10.34
N PRO A 502 11.17 7.35 10.30
CA PRO A 502 12.41 7.13 9.55
C PRO A 502 12.18 7.44 8.06
N LEU A 503 13.22 7.80 7.32
CA LEU A 503 13.13 7.85 5.86
C LEU A 503 12.98 6.42 5.31
N PRO A 504 12.44 6.22 4.10
CA PRO A 504 12.31 4.88 3.54
C PRO A 504 13.63 4.10 3.49
N VAL A 505 14.77 4.77 3.24
CA VAL A 505 16.11 4.16 3.26
C VAL A 505 16.55 3.68 4.65
N ASP A 506 16.04 4.31 5.71
CA ASP A 506 16.40 4.05 7.11
C ASP A 506 15.35 3.19 7.84
N LEU A 507 14.36 2.65 7.11
CA LEU A 507 13.17 2.02 7.68
C LEU A 507 13.48 0.88 8.68
N TYR A 508 14.58 0.16 8.46
CA TYR A 508 14.94 -1.02 9.24
C TYR A 508 16.01 -0.77 10.32
N GLY A 509 16.57 0.45 10.41
CA GLY A 509 17.60 0.80 11.39
C GLY A 509 18.94 0.09 11.15
N ASP A 510 19.06 -1.15 11.62
CA ASP A 510 20.25 -2.01 11.63
C ASP A 510 20.71 -2.50 10.24
N ARG A 511 19.94 -2.18 9.20
CA ARG A 511 20.36 -2.27 7.80
C ARG A 511 19.71 -1.15 6.98
N LYS A 512 20.36 -0.74 5.90
CA LYS A 512 19.74 0.13 4.89
C LYS A 512 18.68 -0.66 4.09
N ASN A 513 17.57 0.02 3.78
CA ASN A 513 16.58 -0.45 2.81
C ASN A 513 17.07 -0.15 1.38
N SER A 514 16.64 -0.97 0.42
CA SER A 514 16.84 -0.74 -1.01
C SER A 514 16.01 0.45 -1.53
N LEU A 515 16.57 1.23 -2.47
CA LEU A 515 15.84 2.33 -3.12
C LEU A 515 15.08 1.85 -4.36
N GLY A 516 13.84 2.31 -4.51
CA GLY A 516 13.03 2.09 -5.72
C GLY A 516 13.14 3.21 -6.74
N VAL A 517 12.39 3.05 -7.84
CA VAL A 517 12.23 4.05 -8.92
C VAL A 517 10.75 4.37 -9.07
N ASP A 518 10.43 5.66 -9.12
CA ASP A 518 9.08 6.17 -9.27
C ASP A 518 8.71 6.34 -10.73
N VAL A 519 8.22 5.25 -11.33
CA VAL A 519 7.78 5.21 -12.74
C VAL A 519 6.62 6.16 -13.08
N SER A 520 5.99 6.80 -12.07
CA SER A 520 5.06 7.90 -12.29
C SER A 520 5.76 9.18 -12.78
N ILE A 521 7.04 9.37 -12.43
CA ILE A 521 7.86 10.50 -12.85
C ILE A 521 8.37 10.24 -14.27
N ALA A 522 8.01 11.13 -15.20
CA ALA A 522 8.35 10.98 -16.61
C ALA A 522 9.87 10.79 -16.84
N ALA A 523 10.70 11.63 -16.22
CA ALA A 523 12.15 11.56 -16.38
C ALA A 523 12.79 10.27 -15.83
N GLU A 524 12.18 9.62 -14.85
CA GLU A 524 12.66 8.31 -14.35
C GLU A 524 12.22 7.18 -15.27
N ARG A 525 10.96 7.19 -15.71
CA ARG A 525 10.43 6.24 -16.68
C ARG A 525 11.20 6.29 -18.00
N ASP A 526 11.45 7.48 -18.53
CA ASP A 526 12.12 7.66 -19.83
C ASP A 526 13.56 7.14 -19.79
N ARG A 527 14.25 7.24 -18.64
CA ARG A 527 15.58 6.63 -18.43
C ARG A 527 15.53 5.11 -18.52
N LEU A 528 14.54 4.48 -17.88
CA LEU A 528 14.37 3.02 -17.95
C LEU A 528 14.02 2.55 -19.37
N VAL A 529 13.14 3.28 -20.06
CA VAL A 529 12.78 2.99 -21.46
C VAL A 529 13.99 3.11 -22.38
N ALA A 530 14.81 4.15 -22.20
CA ALA A 530 16.06 4.32 -22.94
C ALA A 530 17.02 3.14 -22.70
N ALA A 531 17.19 2.71 -21.44
CA ALA A 531 18.04 1.57 -21.11
C ALA A 531 17.62 0.26 -21.81
N VAL A 532 16.31 0.00 -21.93
CA VAL A 532 15.78 -1.17 -22.66
C VAL A 532 15.97 -1.04 -24.18
N LYS A 533 15.71 0.16 -24.71
CA LYS A 533 15.83 0.45 -26.14
C LYS A 533 17.27 0.33 -26.61
N ASP A 534 18.19 0.93 -25.87
CA ASP A 534 19.60 1.05 -26.24
C ASP A 534 20.42 -0.19 -25.84
N PHE A 535 19.80 -1.16 -25.16
CA PHE A 535 20.43 -2.41 -24.75
C PHE A 535 21.07 -3.13 -25.95
N GLN A 536 22.37 -3.42 -25.84
CA GLN A 536 23.10 -4.15 -26.86
C GLN A 536 23.17 -5.63 -26.49
N PRO A 537 22.94 -6.56 -27.44
CA PRO A 537 23.04 -7.98 -27.15
C PRO A 537 24.39 -8.36 -26.55
N GLU A 538 24.39 -9.12 -25.45
CA GLU A 538 25.64 -9.51 -24.82
C GLU A 538 26.37 -10.56 -25.69
N PRO A 539 27.61 -10.30 -26.14
CA PRO A 539 28.33 -11.19 -27.04
C PRO A 539 28.71 -12.51 -26.34
N GLY A 540 28.87 -13.58 -27.12
CA GLY A 540 29.33 -14.87 -26.61
C GLY A 540 29.32 -15.97 -27.66
N ASN A 541 29.97 -17.09 -27.34
CA ASN A 541 30.02 -18.28 -28.18
C ASN A 541 29.11 -19.35 -27.57
N GLY A 542 27.87 -19.46 -28.04
CA GLY A 542 26.91 -20.44 -27.57
C GLY A 542 25.46 -20.11 -27.97
N PRO A 543 24.47 -20.87 -27.48
CA PRO A 543 23.07 -20.65 -27.80
C PRO A 543 22.60 -19.20 -27.59
N VAL A 544 21.66 -18.80 -28.43
CA VAL A 544 21.04 -17.48 -28.40
C VAL A 544 20.00 -17.43 -27.29
N VAL A 545 20.05 -16.40 -26.47
CA VAL A 545 18.99 -16.04 -25.53
C VAL A 545 18.13 -14.97 -26.19
N VAL A 546 16.83 -15.22 -26.28
CA VAL A 546 15.86 -14.35 -26.94
C VAL A 546 14.82 -13.84 -25.96
N SER A 547 14.27 -12.67 -26.25
CA SER A 547 13.19 -12.10 -25.47
C SER A 547 11.88 -12.88 -25.66
N PRO A 548 11.18 -13.28 -24.58
CA PRO A 548 9.91 -13.99 -24.71
C PRO A 548 8.81 -13.15 -25.37
N ALA A 549 8.90 -11.82 -25.26
CA ALA A 549 7.89 -10.91 -25.81
C ALA A 549 8.04 -10.72 -27.33
N THR A 550 9.27 -10.68 -27.82
CA THR A 550 9.55 -10.19 -29.19
C THR A 550 10.41 -11.12 -30.04
N GLY A 551 11.04 -12.14 -29.44
CA GLY A 551 12.07 -12.96 -30.09
C GLY A 551 13.38 -12.22 -30.36
N ARG A 552 13.52 -10.96 -29.91
CA ARG A 552 14.75 -10.18 -30.02
C ARG A 552 15.90 -10.90 -29.33
N ILE A 553 17.05 -10.98 -30.00
CA ILE A 553 18.29 -11.50 -29.39
C ILE A 553 18.72 -10.57 -28.24
N VAL A 554 18.85 -11.12 -27.04
CA VAL A 554 19.33 -10.42 -25.84
C VAL A 554 20.80 -10.73 -25.60
N GLY A 555 21.29 -11.89 -26.04
CA GLY A 555 22.70 -12.23 -25.95
C GLY A 555 22.96 -13.70 -26.19
N HIS A 556 24.15 -14.15 -25.79
CA HIS A 556 24.59 -15.53 -25.92
C HIS A 556 25.10 -16.07 -24.58
N VAL A 557 24.85 -17.36 -24.35
CA VAL A 557 25.33 -18.11 -23.19
C VAL A 557 26.13 -19.33 -23.64
N ALA A 558 27.28 -19.58 -23.04
CA ALA A 558 27.99 -20.85 -23.17
C ALA A 558 27.60 -21.75 -22.00
N GLU A 559 27.30 -23.01 -22.28
CA GLU A 559 27.00 -24.00 -21.24
C GLU A 559 28.28 -24.55 -20.61
N ALA A 560 28.23 -24.80 -19.31
CA ALA A 560 29.32 -25.40 -18.58
C ALA A 560 29.50 -26.86 -18.97
N THR A 561 30.74 -27.23 -19.30
CA THR A 561 31.11 -28.61 -19.56
C THR A 561 31.37 -29.38 -18.27
N ALA A 562 31.34 -30.70 -18.37
CA ALA A 562 31.70 -31.59 -17.26
C ALA A 562 33.09 -31.25 -16.67
N ALA A 563 34.10 -30.99 -17.51
CA ALA A 563 35.45 -30.68 -17.03
C ALA A 563 35.52 -29.33 -16.30
N GLU A 564 34.77 -28.32 -16.76
CA GLU A 564 34.70 -27.01 -16.10
C GLU A 564 34.00 -27.09 -14.75
N ILE A 565 32.97 -27.96 -14.62
CA ILE A 565 32.30 -28.21 -13.33
C ILE A 565 33.30 -28.78 -12.31
N ASP A 566 34.10 -29.78 -12.70
CA ASP A 566 35.08 -30.41 -11.80
C ASP A 566 36.19 -29.42 -11.42
N ALA A 567 36.65 -28.60 -12.38
CA ALA A 567 37.62 -27.54 -12.13
C ALA A 567 37.07 -26.46 -11.18
N ALA A 568 35.80 -26.08 -11.33
CA ALA A 568 35.15 -25.11 -10.47
C ALA A 568 34.97 -25.64 -9.04
N PHE A 569 34.64 -26.93 -8.86
CA PHE A 569 34.65 -27.56 -7.53
C PHE A 569 36.03 -27.52 -6.88
N ALA A 570 37.08 -27.87 -7.63
CA ALA A 570 38.44 -27.87 -7.12
C ALA A 570 38.89 -26.46 -6.67
N ALA A 571 38.62 -25.44 -7.48
CA ALA A 571 38.92 -24.04 -7.15
C ALA A 571 38.11 -23.55 -5.93
N ALA A 572 36.80 -23.77 -5.91
CA ALA A 572 35.92 -23.38 -4.82
C ALA A 572 36.31 -24.04 -3.49
N ARG A 573 36.66 -25.33 -3.53
CA ARG A 573 37.11 -26.06 -2.35
C ARG A 573 38.43 -25.52 -1.81
N ALA A 574 39.36 -25.11 -2.68
CA ALA A 574 40.62 -24.52 -2.27
C ALA A 574 40.44 -23.12 -1.66
N ALA A 575 39.51 -22.31 -2.20
CA ALA A 575 39.27 -20.94 -1.75
C ALA A 575 38.40 -20.84 -0.48
N GLN A 576 37.53 -21.83 -0.23
CA GLN A 576 36.54 -21.76 0.84
C GLN A 576 37.12 -21.56 2.26
N PRO A 577 38.22 -22.23 2.68
CA PRO A 577 38.77 -22.04 4.03
C PRO A 577 39.16 -20.58 4.32
N ASP A 578 39.81 -19.91 3.37
CA ASP A 578 40.20 -18.50 3.50
C ASP A 578 38.99 -17.58 3.51
N TRP A 579 37.94 -17.92 2.75
CA TRP A 579 36.67 -17.19 2.77
C TRP A 579 35.95 -17.32 4.12
N ASP A 580 35.87 -18.52 4.69
CA ASP A 580 35.28 -18.75 6.02
C ASP A 580 36.07 -18.03 7.12
N ALA A 581 37.41 -18.04 7.01
CA ALA A 581 38.32 -17.39 7.97
C ALA A 581 38.17 -15.86 8.04
N ARG A 582 37.56 -15.20 7.04
CA ARG A 582 37.23 -13.77 7.11
C ARG A 582 36.21 -13.42 8.19
N GLY A 583 35.50 -14.41 8.74
CA GLY A 583 34.47 -14.22 9.76
C GLY A 583 33.24 -13.46 9.25
N GLY A 584 32.25 -13.28 10.13
CA GLY A 584 30.98 -12.63 9.79
C GLY A 584 31.14 -11.21 9.27
N ASP A 585 32.02 -10.41 9.88
CA ASP A 585 32.21 -9.00 9.49
C ASP A 585 32.89 -8.84 8.12
N GLY A 586 33.98 -9.56 7.87
CA GLY A 586 34.70 -9.47 6.60
C GLY A 586 33.86 -9.92 5.41
N ARG A 587 32.95 -10.90 5.60
CA ARG A 587 32.02 -11.34 4.55
C ARG A 587 30.85 -10.37 4.38
N ALA A 588 30.34 -9.80 5.48
CA ALA A 588 29.26 -8.81 5.44
C ALA A 588 29.62 -7.57 4.63
N GLN A 589 30.85 -7.07 4.74
CA GLN A 589 31.33 -5.92 3.97
C GLN A 589 31.22 -6.15 2.44
N VAL A 590 31.57 -7.36 1.96
CA VAL A 590 31.46 -7.71 0.53
C VAL A 590 30.01 -7.79 0.08
N LEU A 591 29.11 -8.34 0.92
CA LEU A 591 27.70 -8.42 0.60
C LEU A 591 27.03 -7.04 0.56
N GLU A 592 27.38 -6.14 1.46
CA GLU A 592 26.91 -4.75 1.42
C GLU A 592 27.42 -4.00 0.18
N ALA A 593 28.70 -4.16 -0.16
CA ALA A 593 29.26 -3.61 -1.39
C ALA A 593 28.57 -4.19 -2.64
N THR A 594 28.18 -5.47 -2.60
CA THR A 594 27.39 -6.09 -3.68
C THR A 594 26.00 -5.48 -3.79
N ALA A 595 25.32 -5.22 -2.66
CA ALA A 595 24.03 -4.53 -2.67
C ALA A 595 24.11 -3.14 -3.29
N ASP A 596 25.16 -2.39 -2.98
CA ASP A 596 25.39 -1.06 -3.56
C ASP A 596 25.73 -1.16 -5.05
N ALA A 597 26.48 -2.18 -5.47
CA ALA A 597 26.77 -2.45 -6.89
C ALA A 597 25.52 -2.83 -7.68
N LEU A 598 24.62 -3.63 -7.11
CA LEU A 598 23.32 -3.97 -7.70
C LEU A 598 22.45 -2.72 -7.89
N GLU A 599 22.35 -1.87 -6.88
CA GLU A 599 21.61 -0.61 -6.99
C GLU A 599 22.24 0.39 -7.96
N GLY A 600 23.57 0.40 -8.08
CA GLY A 600 24.32 1.19 -9.06
C GLY A 600 24.11 0.72 -10.50
N ALA A 601 23.89 -0.58 -10.72
CA ALA A 601 23.64 -1.19 -12.03
C ALA A 601 22.14 -1.29 -12.40
N ARG A 602 21.26 -0.59 -11.67
CA ARG A 602 19.79 -0.75 -11.77
C ARG A 602 19.23 -0.71 -13.19
N GLU A 603 19.69 0.23 -14.02
CA GLU A 603 19.14 0.43 -15.37
C GLU A 603 19.43 -0.78 -16.26
N LYS A 604 20.66 -1.30 -16.19
CA LYS A 604 21.05 -2.52 -16.91
C LYS A 604 20.31 -3.75 -16.40
N LEU A 605 20.19 -3.91 -15.08
CA LEU A 605 19.50 -5.04 -14.48
C LEU A 605 18.00 -5.04 -14.80
N ILE A 606 17.35 -3.87 -14.72
CA ILE A 606 15.94 -3.69 -15.12
C ILE A 606 15.78 -4.02 -16.61
N ALA A 607 16.68 -3.56 -17.48
CA ALA A 607 16.62 -3.88 -18.90
C ALA A 607 16.70 -5.38 -19.16
N LEU A 608 17.56 -6.11 -18.44
CA LEU A 608 17.62 -7.57 -18.51
C LEU A 608 16.35 -8.24 -17.96
N CYS A 609 15.81 -7.81 -16.81
CA CYS A 609 14.52 -8.33 -16.31
C CYS A 609 13.39 -8.18 -17.34
N VAL A 610 13.34 -7.04 -18.04
CA VAL A 610 12.34 -6.76 -19.09
C VAL A 610 12.59 -7.62 -20.32
N LEU A 611 13.82 -7.60 -20.85
CA LEU A 611 14.15 -8.22 -22.13
C LEU A 611 14.29 -9.73 -22.06
N GLU A 612 15.00 -10.24 -21.04
CA GLU A 612 15.31 -11.67 -20.88
C GLU A 612 14.17 -12.42 -20.19
N ALA A 613 13.60 -11.85 -19.11
CA ALA A 613 12.60 -12.54 -18.28
C ALA A 613 11.15 -12.07 -18.52
N GLY A 614 10.94 -11.10 -19.41
CA GLY A 614 9.60 -10.63 -19.77
C GLY A 614 8.86 -9.85 -18.67
N LYS A 615 9.58 -9.26 -17.70
CA LYS A 615 8.98 -8.56 -16.56
C LYS A 615 8.59 -7.12 -16.89
N THR A 616 7.48 -6.64 -16.33
CA THR A 616 7.12 -5.22 -16.37
C THR A 616 8.16 -4.38 -15.59
N TYR A 617 8.24 -3.07 -15.86
CA TYR A 617 9.16 -2.19 -15.12
C TYR A 617 8.93 -2.21 -13.61
N GLY A 618 7.67 -2.27 -13.17
CA GLY A 618 7.33 -2.35 -11.74
C GLY A 618 7.88 -3.62 -11.09
N ASP A 619 7.71 -4.77 -11.76
CA ASP A 619 8.24 -6.05 -11.30
C ASP A 619 9.79 -6.08 -11.33
N ALA A 620 10.40 -5.50 -12.35
CA ALA A 620 11.85 -5.41 -12.49
C ALA A 620 12.49 -4.54 -11.40
N VAL A 621 11.89 -3.38 -11.08
CA VAL A 621 12.31 -2.51 -9.97
C VAL A 621 12.21 -3.25 -8.63
N ALA A 622 11.10 -3.96 -8.39
CA ALA A 622 10.91 -4.74 -7.17
C ALA A 622 11.97 -5.85 -7.03
N GLU A 623 12.34 -6.49 -8.14
CA GLU A 623 13.33 -7.57 -8.12
C GLU A 623 14.76 -7.10 -7.84
N VAL A 624 15.19 -5.99 -8.43
CA VAL A 624 16.51 -5.40 -8.11
C VAL A 624 16.59 -5.01 -6.64
N ARG A 625 15.51 -4.45 -6.11
CA ARG A 625 15.39 -4.13 -4.68
C ARG A 625 15.51 -5.35 -3.79
N GLU A 626 14.75 -6.40 -4.11
CA GLU A 626 14.77 -7.66 -3.35
C GLU A 626 16.17 -8.31 -3.34
N ALA A 627 16.89 -8.27 -4.46
CA ALA A 627 18.27 -8.75 -4.56
C ALA A 627 19.23 -7.97 -3.62
N ALA A 628 19.14 -6.64 -3.63
CA ALA A 628 19.95 -5.79 -2.74
C ALA A 628 19.57 -5.99 -1.26
N ASP A 629 18.27 -6.16 -0.97
CA ASP A 629 17.79 -6.44 0.38
C ASP A 629 18.29 -7.78 0.91
N PHE A 630 18.35 -8.84 0.10
CA PHE A 630 18.96 -10.11 0.50
C PHE A 630 20.42 -9.95 0.90
N CYS A 631 21.21 -9.26 0.08
CA CYS A 631 22.61 -8.98 0.38
C CYS A 631 22.79 -8.26 1.71
N ARG A 632 22.05 -7.16 1.95
CA ARG A 632 22.15 -6.38 3.20
C ARG A 632 21.60 -7.14 4.40
N TYR A 633 20.51 -7.87 4.23
CA TYR A 633 19.92 -8.65 5.32
C TYR A 633 20.84 -9.79 5.77
N TYR A 634 21.43 -10.52 4.83
CA TYR A 634 22.36 -11.59 5.18
C TYR A 634 23.74 -11.09 5.62
N ALA A 635 24.18 -9.90 5.20
CA ALA A 635 25.32 -9.22 5.79
C ALA A 635 25.10 -8.93 7.28
N MET A 636 23.93 -8.38 7.63
CA MET A 636 23.53 -8.16 9.01
C MET A 636 23.49 -9.47 9.81
N LEU A 637 22.91 -10.55 9.26
CA LEU A 637 22.91 -11.85 9.94
C LEU A 637 24.32 -12.46 10.05
N ALA A 638 25.19 -12.29 9.06
CA ALA A 638 26.58 -12.74 9.12
C ALA A 638 27.31 -12.12 10.32
N ARG A 639 27.19 -10.79 10.50
CA ARG A 639 27.76 -10.10 11.66
C ARG A 639 27.20 -10.61 12.98
N ARG A 640 25.90 -10.91 13.05
CA ARG A 640 25.25 -11.37 14.28
C ARG A 640 25.59 -12.82 14.64
N GLN A 641 25.60 -13.70 13.65
CA GLN A 641 25.63 -15.15 13.88
C GLN A 641 27.03 -15.77 13.71
N PHE A 642 27.97 -15.06 13.08
CA PHE A 642 29.32 -15.51 12.76
C PHE A 642 30.41 -14.54 13.26
N ALA A 643 30.13 -13.77 14.33
CA ALA A 643 31.08 -12.82 14.94
C ALA A 643 32.31 -13.48 15.59
N GLY A 644 32.23 -14.79 15.87
CA GLY A 644 33.25 -15.54 16.60
C GLY A 644 32.60 -16.69 17.39
N ALA A 645 33.37 -17.32 18.27
CA ALA A 645 32.83 -18.35 19.14
C ALA A 645 32.04 -17.75 20.31
N GLU A 646 30.83 -18.23 20.52
CA GLU A 646 29.98 -17.91 21.67
C GLU A 646 30.45 -18.72 22.89
N GLU A 647 30.66 -18.05 24.02
CA GLU A 647 31.03 -18.72 25.26
C GLU A 647 29.77 -19.23 25.99
N LEU A 648 29.69 -20.55 26.13
CA LEU A 648 28.57 -21.24 26.78
C LEU A 648 28.82 -21.33 28.28
N LYS A 649 27.72 -21.29 29.05
CA LYS A 649 27.78 -21.53 30.49
C LYS A 649 28.22 -22.97 30.76
N GLY A 650 29.26 -23.12 31.58
CA GLY A 650 29.81 -24.41 32.00
C GLY A 650 30.26 -24.40 33.45
N PRO A 651 30.84 -25.50 33.94
CA PRO A 651 31.40 -25.56 35.28
C PRO A 651 32.63 -24.64 35.44
N THR A 652 32.95 -24.27 36.68
CA THR A 652 34.21 -23.57 36.98
C THR A 652 35.42 -24.38 36.51
N GLY A 653 36.49 -23.70 36.11
CA GLY A 653 37.68 -24.37 35.59
C GLY A 653 37.52 -24.96 34.18
N GLU A 654 36.41 -24.70 33.49
CA GLU A 654 36.16 -25.09 32.11
C GLU A 654 35.64 -23.92 31.28
N ARG A 655 36.15 -23.78 30.05
CA ARG A 655 35.68 -22.82 29.07
C ARG A 655 35.09 -23.54 27.87
N ASN A 656 33.81 -23.31 27.58
CA ASN A 656 33.08 -23.95 26.49
C ASN A 656 32.73 -22.93 25.42
N LEU A 657 33.17 -23.17 24.18
CA LEU A 657 33.01 -22.24 23.06
C LEU A 657 32.25 -22.93 21.93
N LEU A 658 31.26 -22.26 21.35
CA LEU A 658 30.51 -22.73 20.18
C LEU A 658 30.70 -21.75 19.02
N ALA A 659 31.24 -22.21 17.90
CA ALA A 659 31.41 -21.42 16.69
C ALA A 659 30.65 -22.02 15.50
N ARG A 660 30.25 -21.16 14.56
CA ARG A 660 29.60 -21.51 13.31
C ARG A 660 30.55 -21.29 12.14
N HIS A 661 30.58 -22.24 11.21
CA HIS A 661 31.47 -22.25 10.05
C HIS A 661 30.73 -22.64 8.78
N GLY A 662 31.24 -22.20 7.63
CA GLY A 662 30.80 -22.72 6.33
C GLY A 662 30.94 -24.25 6.24
N ARG A 663 30.03 -24.89 5.51
CA ARG A 663 30.05 -26.33 5.24
C ARG A 663 31.06 -26.73 4.16
N GLY A 664 31.41 -25.81 3.27
CA GLY A 664 32.29 -26.07 2.13
C GLY A 664 31.73 -25.42 0.87
N VAL A 665 31.60 -26.20 -0.20
CA VAL A 665 31.07 -25.72 -1.49
C VAL A 665 29.57 -26.00 -1.58
N PHE A 666 28.76 -24.96 -1.79
CA PHE A 666 27.32 -25.07 -2.01
C PHE A 666 26.96 -24.97 -3.49
N ALA A 667 26.07 -25.85 -3.95
CA ALA A 667 25.41 -25.68 -5.24
C ALA A 667 24.12 -24.85 -5.06
N CYS A 668 24.04 -23.69 -5.71
CA CYS A 668 22.86 -22.83 -5.72
C CYS A 668 22.17 -22.94 -7.09
N ILE A 669 20.95 -23.48 -7.13
CA ILE A 669 20.17 -23.71 -8.34
C ILE A 669 18.90 -22.86 -8.26
N SER A 670 18.78 -21.88 -9.16
CA SER A 670 17.74 -20.85 -9.11
C SER A 670 16.75 -20.94 -10.28
N PRO A 671 15.52 -20.42 -10.11
CA PRO A 671 14.49 -20.45 -11.14
C PRO A 671 14.59 -19.24 -12.08
N TRP A 672 13.85 -19.27 -13.19
CA TRP A 672 13.79 -18.20 -14.19
C TRP A 672 12.86 -17.05 -13.81
N ASN A 673 11.94 -17.26 -12.86
CA ASN A 673 10.86 -16.31 -12.59
C ASN A 673 11.26 -15.19 -11.61
N PHE A 674 12.33 -15.40 -10.84
CA PHE A 674 13.06 -14.36 -10.10
C PHE A 674 14.55 -14.55 -10.37
N PRO A 675 14.97 -14.28 -11.61
CA PRO A 675 16.30 -14.67 -12.08
C PRO A 675 17.43 -13.85 -11.46
N LEU A 676 17.12 -12.71 -10.84
CA LEU A 676 18.08 -11.91 -10.08
C LEU A 676 17.90 -12.09 -8.57
N ALA A 677 16.68 -11.91 -8.04
CA ALA A 677 16.48 -11.84 -6.59
C ALA A 677 16.73 -13.19 -5.89
N ILE A 678 16.11 -14.27 -6.34
CA ILE A 678 16.29 -15.60 -5.72
C ILE A 678 17.71 -16.12 -5.98
N PHE A 679 18.25 -15.90 -7.19
CA PHE A 679 19.63 -16.21 -7.52
C PHE A 679 20.61 -15.54 -6.54
N THR A 680 20.48 -14.22 -6.38
CA THR A 680 21.31 -13.43 -5.44
C THR A 680 21.07 -13.86 -4.00
N GLY A 681 19.82 -14.13 -3.61
CA GLY A 681 19.45 -14.55 -2.25
C GLY A 681 20.09 -15.87 -1.83
N GLN A 682 20.04 -16.89 -2.67
CA GLN A 682 20.68 -18.19 -2.40
C GLN A 682 22.21 -18.05 -2.27
N ILE A 683 22.83 -17.33 -3.22
CA ILE A 683 24.28 -17.12 -3.24
C ILE A 683 24.74 -16.32 -2.01
N SER A 684 24.07 -15.20 -1.72
CA SER A 684 24.42 -14.33 -0.60
C SER A 684 24.24 -15.03 0.76
N ALA A 685 23.23 -15.89 0.93
CA ALA A 685 23.08 -16.70 2.14
C ALA A 685 24.24 -17.69 2.32
N ALA A 686 24.60 -18.43 1.27
CA ALA A 686 25.70 -19.39 1.31
C ALA A 686 27.04 -18.69 1.60
N LEU A 687 27.32 -17.58 0.91
CA LEU A 687 28.51 -16.75 1.12
C LEU A 687 28.54 -16.16 2.52
N ALA A 688 27.42 -15.62 3.02
CA ALA A 688 27.30 -15.06 4.38
C ALA A 688 27.68 -16.08 5.47
N ALA A 689 27.29 -17.33 5.28
CA ALA A 689 27.60 -18.43 6.18
C ALA A 689 29.03 -19.01 6.04
N GLY A 690 29.83 -18.49 5.10
CA GLY A 690 31.24 -18.87 4.92
C GLY A 690 31.50 -19.96 3.87
N ASN A 691 30.53 -20.24 2.99
CA ASN A 691 30.68 -21.23 1.91
C ASN A 691 31.24 -20.60 0.64
N ALA A 692 31.91 -21.40 -0.18
CA ALA A 692 32.10 -21.08 -1.61
C ALA A 692 30.88 -21.59 -2.39
N VAL A 693 30.62 -21.03 -3.58
CA VAL A 693 29.36 -21.26 -4.31
C VAL A 693 29.59 -21.63 -5.77
N LEU A 694 28.86 -22.63 -6.22
CA LEU A 694 28.65 -22.99 -7.63
C LEU A 694 27.20 -22.66 -7.98
N ALA A 695 27.00 -21.61 -8.79
CA ALA A 695 25.69 -21.09 -9.10
C ALA A 695 25.23 -21.55 -10.50
N LYS A 696 24.10 -22.25 -10.55
CA LYS A 696 23.43 -22.70 -11.78
C LYS A 696 22.12 -21.93 -11.94
N PRO A 697 22.05 -20.95 -12.86
CA PRO A 697 20.81 -20.24 -13.16
C PRO A 697 19.87 -21.10 -14.02
N ALA A 698 18.59 -20.74 -14.09
CA ALA A 698 17.69 -21.32 -15.07
C ALA A 698 18.14 -21.02 -16.51
N GLU A 699 17.89 -21.95 -17.42
CA GLU A 699 18.35 -21.90 -18.82
C GLU A 699 17.78 -20.70 -19.58
N GLN A 700 16.60 -20.24 -19.18
CA GLN A 700 15.91 -19.10 -19.78
C GLN A 700 16.53 -17.74 -19.40
N THR A 701 17.29 -17.66 -18.31
CA THR A 701 17.74 -16.38 -17.72
C THR A 701 19.22 -16.30 -17.32
N PRO A 702 20.17 -16.74 -18.16
CA PRO A 702 21.58 -16.79 -17.80
C PRO A 702 22.32 -15.44 -17.85
N LEU A 703 21.84 -14.45 -18.61
CA LEU A 703 22.54 -13.17 -18.85
C LEU A 703 22.47 -12.27 -17.62
N ILE A 704 21.30 -12.18 -16.98
CA ILE A 704 21.16 -11.47 -15.71
C ILE A 704 21.96 -12.13 -14.59
N ALA A 705 22.01 -13.47 -14.54
CA ALA A 705 22.84 -14.20 -13.60
C ALA A 705 24.34 -13.92 -13.81
N ARG A 706 24.80 -13.87 -15.07
CA ARG A 706 26.17 -13.45 -15.41
C ARG A 706 26.46 -12.03 -14.96
N THR A 707 25.55 -11.09 -15.22
CA THR A 707 25.70 -9.71 -14.76
C THR A 707 25.78 -9.63 -13.23
N ALA A 708 24.94 -10.37 -12.50
CA ALA A 708 24.99 -10.43 -11.05
C ALA A 708 26.34 -10.96 -10.53
N VAL A 709 26.85 -12.06 -11.08
CA VAL A 709 28.17 -12.62 -10.68
C VAL A 709 29.31 -11.64 -10.94
N HIS A 710 29.29 -10.91 -12.06
CA HIS A 710 30.27 -9.84 -12.30
C HIS A 710 30.18 -8.73 -11.24
N LEU A 711 29.00 -8.39 -10.75
CA LEU A 711 28.82 -7.41 -9.69
C LEU A 711 29.34 -7.93 -8.34
N PHE A 712 29.12 -9.21 -8.01
CA PHE A 712 29.72 -9.84 -6.82
C PHE A 712 31.26 -9.77 -6.86
N HIS A 713 31.88 -10.15 -7.99
CA HIS A 713 33.33 -10.07 -8.14
C HIS A 713 33.83 -8.62 -8.10
N GLY A 714 33.12 -7.70 -8.77
CA GLY A 714 33.43 -6.27 -8.73
C GLY A 714 33.33 -5.64 -7.35
N ALA A 715 32.47 -6.19 -6.48
CA ALA A 715 32.32 -5.79 -5.08
C ALA A 715 33.38 -6.40 -4.14
N GLY A 716 34.35 -7.14 -4.67
CA GLY A 716 35.48 -7.68 -3.90
C GLY A 716 35.34 -9.13 -3.45
N LEU A 717 34.35 -9.87 -3.97
CA LEU A 717 34.28 -11.32 -3.77
C LEU A 717 35.42 -12.01 -4.52
N PRO A 718 36.22 -12.88 -3.86
CA PRO A 718 37.24 -13.67 -4.55
C PRO A 718 36.63 -14.49 -5.69
N ARG A 719 37.29 -14.52 -6.86
CA ARG A 719 36.76 -15.19 -8.06
C ARG A 719 36.49 -16.67 -7.82
N ASP A 720 37.40 -17.34 -7.12
CA ASP A 720 37.27 -18.77 -6.82
C ASP A 720 36.24 -19.07 -5.73
N ALA A 721 35.68 -18.05 -5.05
CA ALA A 721 34.59 -18.26 -4.08
C ALA A 721 33.20 -18.33 -4.73
N LEU A 722 33.05 -17.92 -6.00
CA LEU A 722 31.79 -17.96 -6.73
C LEU A 722 32.01 -18.22 -8.22
N HIS A 723 31.51 -19.35 -8.69
CA HIS A 723 31.51 -19.74 -10.10
C HIS A 723 30.09 -19.78 -10.65
N LEU A 724 29.90 -19.26 -11.87
CA LEU A 724 28.66 -19.38 -12.64
C LEU A 724 28.78 -20.55 -13.60
N LEU A 725 27.78 -21.45 -13.59
CA LEU A 725 27.74 -22.64 -14.44
C LEU A 725 26.38 -22.72 -15.15
N PRO A 726 26.19 -22.00 -16.26
CA PRO A 726 24.97 -22.09 -17.06
C PRO A 726 24.85 -23.44 -17.76
N GLY A 727 23.64 -23.84 -18.13
CA GLY A 727 23.37 -25.04 -18.94
C GLY A 727 22.17 -25.82 -18.45
N GLU A 728 21.90 -26.98 -19.05
CA GLU A 728 20.68 -27.72 -18.75
C GLU A 728 20.65 -28.33 -17.35
N GLY A 729 19.44 -28.47 -16.77
CA GLY A 729 19.24 -29.15 -15.51
C GLY A 729 19.78 -30.59 -15.49
N ARG A 730 19.67 -31.33 -16.61
CA ARG A 730 20.13 -32.73 -16.70
C ARG A 730 21.64 -32.87 -16.83
N SER A 731 22.28 -31.98 -17.59
CA SER A 731 23.72 -32.05 -17.86
C SER A 731 24.55 -31.37 -16.76
N VAL A 732 24.14 -30.17 -16.33
CA VAL A 732 24.88 -29.36 -15.35
C VAL A 732 24.30 -29.56 -13.95
N GLY A 733 22.99 -29.43 -13.78
CA GLY A 733 22.32 -29.49 -12.47
C GLY A 733 22.55 -30.83 -11.75
N GLU A 734 22.34 -31.95 -12.43
CA GLU A 734 22.59 -33.29 -11.87
C GLU A 734 24.05 -33.50 -11.48
N LYS A 735 24.98 -33.05 -12.33
CA LYS A 735 26.40 -33.20 -12.05
C LYS A 735 26.80 -32.41 -10.80
N LEU A 736 26.27 -31.20 -10.62
CA LEU A 736 26.50 -30.40 -9.41
C LEU A 736 26.01 -31.10 -8.14
N VAL A 737 24.79 -31.65 -8.16
CA VAL A 737 24.21 -32.27 -6.96
C VAL A 737 24.80 -33.64 -6.65
N THR A 738 25.35 -34.35 -7.64
CA THR A 738 25.97 -35.67 -7.45
C THR A 738 27.49 -35.60 -7.21
N HIS A 739 28.14 -34.45 -7.46
CA HIS A 739 29.58 -34.31 -7.29
C HIS A 739 30.02 -34.56 -5.83
N PRO A 740 31.09 -35.35 -5.59
CA PRO A 740 31.50 -35.76 -4.24
C PRO A 740 31.87 -34.59 -3.32
N ASP A 741 32.43 -33.50 -3.86
CA ASP A 741 32.82 -32.32 -3.08
C ASP A 741 31.67 -31.33 -2.80
N CYS A 742 30.44 -31.61 -3.27
CA CYS A 742 29.28 -30.78 -2.91
C CYS A 742 28.94 -30.95 -1.43
N GLY A 743 28.96 -29.85 -0.69
CA GLY A 743 28.70 -29.78 0.75
C GLY A 743 27.27 -29.38 1.13
N GLY A 744 26.44 -29.04 0.14
CA GLY A 744 25.05 -28.64 0.33
C GLY A 744 24.40 -28.13 -0.95
N VAL A 745 23.08 -28.22 -1.04
CA VAL A 745 22.30 -27.74 -2.19
C VAL A 745 21.22 -26.77 -1.71
N ALA A 746 21.18 -25.58 -2.32
CA ALA A 746 20.05 -24.66 -2.23
C ALA A 746 19.36 -24.62 -3.59
N PHE A 747 18.10 -25.04 -3.63
CA PHE A 747 17.30 -25.17 -4.83
C PHE A 747 16.00 -24.37 -4.69
N THR A 748 15.62 -23.70 -5.77
CA THR A 748 14.28 -23.16 -5.92
C THR A 748 13.75 -23.46 -7.31
N GLY A 749 12.57 -24.07 -7.39
CA GLY A 749 11.97 -24.51 -8.65
C GLY A 749 10.81 -25.48 -8.48
N GLY A 750 10.50 -26.28 -9.51
CA GLY A 750 9.36 -27.20 -9.47
C GLY A 750 9.51 -28.34 -8.45
N THR A 751 8.38 -28.75 -7.85
CA THR A 751 8.34 -29.82 -6.83
C THR A 751 8.87 -31.17 -7.35
N ASP A 752 8.60 -31.51 -8.61
CA ASP A 752 9.08 -32.76 -9.19
C ASP A 752 10.61 -32.77 -9.37
N THR A 753 11.19 -31.63 -9.75
CA THR A 753 12.66 -31.45 -9.81
C THR A 753 13.28 -31.54 -8.42
N ALA A 754 12.67 -30.95 -7.40
CA ALA A 754 13.15 -31.04 -6.02
C ALA A 754 13.14 -32.50 -5.51
N ARG A 755 12.07 -33.26 -5.76
CA ARG A 755 11.99 -34.69 -5.42
C ARG A 755 13.10 -35.49 -6.10
N ARG A 756 13.35 -35.20 -7.37
CA ARG A 756 14.42 -35.85 -8.13
C ARG A 756 15.80 -35.56 -7.56
N ILE A 757 16.10 -34.29 -7.28
CA ILE A 757 17.36 -33.89 -6.63
C ILE A 757 17.50 -34.61 -5.27
N ASN A 758 16.45 -34.65 -4.46
CA ASN A 758 16.47 -35.34 -3.18
C ASN A 758 16.80 -36.84 -3.32
N GLY A 759 16.23 -37.51 -4.33
CA GLY A 759 16.56 -38.90 -4.65
C GLY A 759 18.05 -39.08 -5.00
N LEU A 760 18.57 -38.24 -5.90
CA LEU A 760 19.99 -38.25 -6.27
C LEU A 760 20.90 -38.00 -5.06
N LEU A 761 20.52 -37.09 -4.17
CA LEU A 761 21.27 -36.79 -2.95
C LEU A 761 21.29 -37.98 -1.99
N ALA A 762 20.19 -38.74 -1.89
CA ALA A 762 20.09 -39.92 -1.04
C ALA A 762 20.93 -41.11 -1.55
N GLU A 763 21.20 -41.18 -2.86
CA GLU A 763 22.01 -42.24 -3.47
C GLU A 763 23.53 -42.02 -3.31
N ARG A 764 23.95 -40.79 -2.96
CA ARG A 764 25.37 -40.44 -2.80
C ARG A 764 26.07 -41.31 -1.75
N GLN A 765 27.25 -41.81 -2.11
CA GLN A 765 28.15 -42.51 -1.21
C GLN A 765 29.07 -41.48 -0.51
N GLY A 766 28.55 -40.76 0.48
CA GLY A 766 29.27 -39.68 1.18
C GLY A 766 28.48 -39.08 2.35
N PRO A 767 28.91 -37.93 2.90
CA PRO A 767 28.15 -37.24 3.94
C PRO A 767 26.72 -36.91 3.51
N ILE A 768 25.77 -37.02 4.44
CA ILE A 768 24.41 -36.52 4.23
C ILE A 768 24.46 -35.00 4.25
N ILE A 769 24.33 -34.38 3.08
CA ILE A 769 24.42 -32.93 2.92
C ILE A 769 23.06 -32.26 3.06
N PRO A 770 23.00 -30.99 3.53
CA PRO A 770 21.76 -30.24 3.56
C PRO A 770 21.20 -30.03 2.16
N PHE A 771 19.88 -30.19 2.05
CA PHE A 771 19.09 -29.78 0.90
C PHE A 771 18.05 -28.76 1.37
N ILE A 772 18.13 -27.55 0.84
CA ILE A 772 17.13 -26.50 1.00
C ILE A 772 16.37 -26.44 -0.31
N ALA A 773 15.09 -26.77 -0.30
CA ALA A 773 14.25 -26.76 -1.49
C ALA A 773 13.03 -25.89 -1.23
N GLU A 774 12.92 -24.78 -1.96
CA GLU A 774 11.72 -23.94 -2.02
C GLU A 774 10.99 -24.25 -3.33
N THR A 775 9.73 -24.64 -3.26
CA THR A 775 8.98 -25.18 -4.41
C THR A 775 7.67 -24.42 -4.66
N GLY A 776 6.81 -24.97 -5.53
CA GLY A 776 5.56 -24.34 -5.95
C GLY A 776 4.48 -24.31 -4.87
N GLY A 777 3.34 -23.71 -5.20
CA GLY A 777 2.19 -23.61 -4.30
C GLY A 777 0.86 -23.68 -5.05
N LEU A 778 -0.10 -24.40 -4.47
CA LEU A 778 -1.52 -24.16 -4.72
C LEU A 778 -1.97 -23.08 -3.73
N ASN A 779 -1.77 -21.81 -4.08
CA ASN A 779 -2.08 -20.71 -3.17
C ASN A 779 -3.56 -20.34 -3.24
N ALA A 780 -4.17 -20.10 -2.08
CA ALA A 780 -5.58 -19.73 -1.99
C ALA A 780 -5.81 -18.37 -1.35
N MET A 781 -6.96 -17.78 -1.64
CA MET A 781 -7.49 -16.61 -0.93
C MET A 781 -8.94 -16.87 -0.53
N PHE A 782 -9.26 -16.69 0.75
CA PHE A 782 -10.63 -16.77 1.27
C PHE A 782 -11.17 -15.37 1.49
N VAL A 783 -12.35 -15.09 0.94
CA VAL A 783 -13.05 -13.81 1.07
C VAL A 783 -14.35 -14.06 1.79
N ASP A 784 -14.65 -13.29 2.83
CA ASP A 784 -15.98 -13.30 3.44
C ASP A 784 -16.88 -12.16 2.93
N THR A 785 -18.10 -12.11 3.43
CA THR A 785 -19.12 -11.12 3.04
C THR A 785 -18.90 -9.73 3.64
N SER A 786 -17.96 -9.58 4.57
CA SER A 786 -17.59 -8.29 5.18
C SER A 786 -16.47 -7.57 4.44
N ALA A 787 -15.77 -8.26 3.54
CA ALA A 787 -14.66 -7.73 2.78
C ALA A 787 -15.06 -6.56 1.87
N GLN A 788 -14.18 -5.57 1.76
CA GLN A 788 -14.38 -4.46 0.82
C GLN A 788 -14.11 -4.93 -0.61
N ARG A 789 -15.15 -4.86 -1.47
CA ARG A 789 -15.07 -5.32 -2.86
C ARG A 789 -13.87 -4.74 -3.61
N GLU A 790 -13.73 -3.41 -3.66
CA GLU A 790 -12.72 -2.76 -4.50
C GLU A 790 -11.30 -3.23 -4.13
N GLN A 791 -11.05 -3.42 -2.83
CA GLN A 791 -9.78 -3.93 -2.33
C GLN A 791 -9.56 -5.41 -2.70
N VAL A 792 -10.59 -6.25 -2.57
CA VAL A 792 -10.54 -7.65 -3.03
C VAL A 792 -10.20 -7.70 -4.52
N LEU A 793 -10.84 -6.87 -5.35
CA LEU A 793 -10.57 -6.85 -6.80
C LEU A 793 -9.10 -6.53 -7.09
N ASP A 794 -8.55 -5.49 -6.48
CA ASP A 794 -7.15 -5.08 -6.68
C ASP A 794 -6.17 -6.16 -6.24
N ASP A 795 -6.37 -6.69 -5.03
CA ASP A 795 -5.47 -7.66 -4.43
C ASP A 795 -5.52 -9.01 -5.16
N VAL A 796 -6.70 -9.41 -5.66
CA VAL A 796 -6.87 -10.60 -6.50
C VAL A 796 -6.18 -10.43 -7.85
N LEU A 797 -6.39 -9.30 -8.54
CA LEU A 797 -5.76 -9.04 -9.85
C LEU A 797 -4.23 -9.05 -9.73
N LEU A 798 -3.70 -8.31 -8.76
CA LEU A 798 -2.25 -8.26 -8.51
C LEU A 798 -1.70 -9.63 -8.14
N SER A 799 -2.42 -10.41 -7.32
CA SER A 799 -1.94 -11.71 -6.86
C SER A 799 -2.01 -12.79 -7.93
N ALA A 800 -3.05 -12.79 -8.78
CA ALA A 800 -3.26 -13.84 -9.78
C ALA A 800 -2.56 -13.56 -11.11
N PHE A 801 -2.56 -12.30 -11.56
CA PHE A 801 -2.13 -11.94 -12.91
C PHE A 801 -0.84 -11.11 -12.94
N GLY A 802 -0.41 -10.54 -11.82
CA GLY A 802 0.89 -9.87 -11.71
C GLY A 802 2.03 -10.78 -12.18
N SER A 803 2.95 -10.24 -12.99
CA SER A 803 4.02 -11.02 -13.66
C SER A 803 3.50 -12.21 -14.48
N ALA A 804 2.34 -12.06 -15.12
CA ALA A 804 1.63 -13.15 -15.83
C ALA A 804 1.37 -14.38 -14.93
N GLY A 805 1.16 -14.18 -13.62
CA GLY A 805 0.95 -15.28 -12.68
C GLY A 805 2.18 -16.16 -12.46
N GLN A 806 3.37 -15.74 -12.92
CA GLN A 806 4.63 -16.50 -12.84
C GLN A 806 5.36 -16.25 -11.50
N ARG A 807 4.61 -16.16 -10.40
CA ARG A 807 5.16 -16.09 -9.04
C ARG A 807 4.78 -17.36 -8.30
N CYS A 808 5.71 -17.94 -7.54
CA CYS A 808 5.38 -19.08 -6.67
C CYS A 808 4.29 -18.71 -5.66
N SER A 809 4.20 -17.44 -5.25
CA SER A 809 3.15 -16.89 -4.39
C SER A 809 1.88 -16.44 -5.12
N ALA A 810 1.74 -16.66 -6.43
CA ALA A 810 0.59 -16.16 -7.17
C ALA A 810 -0.71 -16.87 -6.75
N LEU A 811 -1.80 -16.13 -6.69
CA LEU A 811 -3.12 -16.65 -6.31
C LEU A 811 -3.62 -17.63 -7.37
N ARG A 812 -3.89 -18.88 -6.96
CA ARG A 812 -4.36 -19.94 -7.86
C ARG A 812 -5.86 -20.19 -7.69
N ILE A 813 -6.35 -20.16 -6.45
CA ILE A 813 -7.74 -20.46 -6.11
C ILE A 813 -8.33 -19.36 -5.22
N LEU A 814 -9.40 -18.71 -5.67
CA LEU A 814 -10.17 -17.74 -4.91
C LEU A 814 -11.45 -18.40 -4.39
N PHE A 815 -11.65 -18.40 -3.08
CA PHE A 815 -12.87 -18.86 -2.42
C PHE A 815 -13.78 -17.68 -2.12
N LEU A 816 -14.97 -17.69 -2.73
CA LEU A 816 -15.98 -16.64 -2.58
C LEU A 816 -17.25 -17.19 -1.91
N PRO A 817 -17.89 -16.42 -1.03
CA PRO A 817 -19.13 -16.87 -0.39
C PRO A 817 -20.27 -16.76 -1.40
N ASN A 818 -21.20 -17.72 -1.38
CA ASN A 818 -22.30 -17.81 -2.36
C ASN A 818 -23.06 -16.48 -2.54
N GLU A 819 -23.25 -15.73 -1.46
CA GLU A 819 -24.05 -14.50 -1.39
C GLU A 819 -23.43 -13.33 -2.16
N THR A 820 -22.10 -13.21 -2.19
CA THR A 820 -21.40 -12.09 -2.84
C THR A 820 -20.56 -12.52 -4.04
N ALA A 821 -20.47 -13.82 -4.33
CA ALA A 821 -19.67 -14.38 -5.42
C ALA A 821 -19.98 -13.72 -6.77
N ASP A 822 -21.24 -13.61 -7.19
CA ASP A 822 -21.59 -13.02 -8.49
C ASP A 822 -21.18 -11.55 -8.59
N TYR A 823 -21.40 -10.77 -7.52
CA TYR A 823 -21.03 -9.36 -7.45
C TYR A 823 -19.51 -9.14 -7.55
N LEU A 824 -18.74 -10.00 -6.87
CA LEU A 824 -17.27 -9.98 -6.92
C LEU A 824 -16.75 -10.46 -8.27
N ILE A 825 -17.32 -11.54 -8.82
CA ILE A 825 -16.94 -12.08 -10.13
C ILE A 825 -17.17 -11.04 -11.23
N GLU A 826 -18.31 -10.37 -11.28
CA GLU A 826 -18.56 -9.33 -12.29
C GLU A 826 -17.59 -8.14 -12.14
N GLY A 827 -17.28 -7.75 -10.89
CA GLY A 827 -16.22 -6.77 -10.61
C GLY A 827 -14.85 -7.23 -11.13
N LEU A 828 -14.48 -8.48 -10.90
CA LEU A 828 -13.21 -9.06 -11.36
C LEU A 828 -13.13 -9.09 -12.88
N LYS A 829 -14.21 -9.44 -13.59
CA LYS A 829 -14.25 -9.41 -15.05
C LYS A 829 -13.99 -8.00 -15.59
N GLY A 830 -14.70 -7.01 -15.05
CA GLY A 830 -14.56 -5.61 -15.46
C GLY A 830 -13.17 -5.04 -15.18
N ALA A 831 -12.60 -5.38 -14.02
CA ALA A 831 -11.26 -4.94 -13.64
C ALA A 831 -10.16 -5.66 -14.42
N MET A 832 -10.34 -6.96 -14.68
CA MET A 832 -9.48 -7.76 -15.56
C MET A 832 -9.48 -7.19 -17.00
N SER A 833 -10.65 -6.80 -17.52
CA SER A 833 -10.77 -6.14 -18.83
C SER A 833 -10.00 -4.82 -18.95
N ALA A 834 -9.64 -4.20 -17.82
CA ALA A 834 -8.86 -2.97 -17.80
C ALA A 834 -7.34 -3.19 -17.87
N LEU A 835 -6.86 -4.44 -17.80
CA LEU A 835 -5.45 -4.79 -17.91
C LEU A 835 -4.95 -4.72 -19.36
N VAL A 836 -3.70 -4.32 -19.53
CA VAL A 836 -2.98 -4.34 -20.81
C VAL A 836 -2.02 -5.53 -20.84
N VAL A 837 -2.31 -6.48 -21.74
CA VAL A 837 -1.40 -7.59 -22.08
C VAL A 837 -0.54 -7.14 -23.26
N GLY A 838 0.79 -7.17 -23.13
CA GLY A 838 1.66 -6.61 -24.16
C GLY A 838 3.15 -6.74 -23.90
N ASP A 839 3.95 -6.10 -24.76
CA ASP A 839 5.40 -6.05 -24.61
C ASP A 839 5.77 -5.33 -23.29
N PRO A 840 6.49 -5.99 -22.36
CA PRO A 840 6.90 -5.39 -21.09
C PRO A 840 7.84 -4.19 -21.25
N ALA A 841 8.44 -3.99 -22.44
CA ALA A 841 9.21 -2.78 -22.75
C ALA A 841 8.34 -1.52 -22.89
N ASP A 842 7.03 -1.66 -23.12
CA ASP A 842 6.06 -0.57 -23.07
C ASP A 842 5.61 -0.33 -21.60
N PRO A 843 5.85 0.86 -21.02
CA PRO A 843 5.50 1.14 -19.63
C PRO A 843 4.02 0.98 -19.28
N LYS A 844 3.11 0.97 -20.26
CA LYS A 844 1.68 0.76 -20.03
C LYS A 844 1.29 -0.71 -19.83
N THR A 845 2.21 -1.65 -20.06
CA THR A 845 1.93 -3.08 -19.98
C THR A 845 1.79 -3.53 -18.53
N ASP A 846 0.70 -4.23 -18.22
CA ASP A 846 0.44 -4.81 -16.90
C ASP A 846 0.84 -6.29 -16.84
N VAL A 847 0.64 -7.01 -17.95
CA VAL A 847 0.86 -8.45 -18.07
C VAL A 847 1.77 -8.72 -19.27
N GLY A 848 3.00 -9.16 -18.97
CA GLY A 848 3.99 -9.57 -19.97
C GLY A 848 3.74 -10.99 -20.52
N PRO A 849 4.70 -11.54 -21.30
CA PRO A 849 4.62 -12.90 -21.83
C PRO A 849 4.86 -13.94 -20.73
N VAL A 850 4.54 -15.20 -21.02
CA VAL A 850 5.10 -16.33 -20.27
C VAL A 850 6.50 -16.66 -20.80
N ILE A 851 7.33 -17.28 -19.98
CA ILE A 851 8.78 -17.33 -20.22
C ILE A 851 9.21 -18.03 -21.52
N ASP A 852 8.49 -19.07 -21.93
CA ASP A 852 8.82 -19.86 -23.12
C ASP A 852 7.58 -20.56 -23.70
N GLU A 853 7.79 -21.25 -24.82
CA GLU A 853 6.74 -21.95 -25.55
C GLU A 853 6.21 -23.17 -24.79
N ASP A 854 7.06 -23.85 -24.01
CA ASP A 854 6.65 -25.00 -23.21
C ASP A 854 5.68 -24.58 -22.09
N ALA A 855 5.97 -23.46 -21.43
CA ALA A 855 5.07 -22.83 -20.47
C ALA A 855 3.75 -22.43 -21.12
N ARG A 856 3.80 -21.78 -22.29
CA ARG A 856 2.58 -21.38 -23.05
C ARG A 856 1.74 -22.60 -23.42
N ALA A 857 2.35 -23.64 -23.98
CA ALA A 857 1.67 -24.86 -24.39
C ALA A 857 1.05 -25.61 -23.19
N ALA A 858 1.70 -25.59 -22.02
CA ALA A 858 1.13 -26.14 -20.80
C ALA A 858 -0.14 -25.40 -20.34
N LEU A 859 -0.14 -24.07 -20.45
CA LEU A 859 -1.29 -23.24 -20.11
C LEU A 859 -2.44 -23.42 -21.10
N GLU A 860 -2.17 -23.50 -22.40
CA GLU A 860 -3.19 -23.78 -23.42
C GLU A 860 -3.85 -25.15 -23.19
N ARG A 861 -3.08 -26.20 -22.90
CA ARG A 861 -3.64 -27.52 -22.54
C ARG A 861 -4.54 -27.48 -21.31
N HIS A 862 -4.18 -26.68 -20.30
CA HIS A 862 -5.03 -26.51 -19.11
C HIS A 862 -6.29 -25.72 -19.45
N LEU A 863 -6.20 -24.72 -20.31
CA LEU A 863 -7.36 -23.97 -20.78
C LEU A 863 -8.34 -24.85 -21.57
N GLU A 864 -7.86 -25.68 -22.49
CA GLU A 864 -8.68 -26.67 -23.20
C GLU A 864 -9.43 -27.60 -22.23
N ARG A 865 -8.77 -27.99 -21.13
CA ARG A 865 -9.41 -28.77 -20.07
C ARG A 865 -10.48 -27.95 -19.34
N LEU A 866 -10.21 -26.70 -19.00
CA LEU A 866 -11.19 -25.81 -18.35
C LEU A 866 -12.43 -25.60 -19.23
N GLU A 867 -12.28 -25.45 -20.54
CA GLU A 867 -13.40 -25.31 -21.48
C GLU A 867 -14.28 -26.56 -21.56
N ARG A 868 -13.72 -27.74 -21.29
CA ARG A 868 -14.44 -29.02 -21.31
C ARG A 868 -15.06 -29.40 -19.96
N GLU A 869 -14.37 -29.11 -18.86
CA GLU A 869 -14.65 -29.68 -17.53
C GLU A 869 -15.03 -28.62 -16.47
N ALA A 870 -14.95 -27.34 -16.81
CA ALA A 870 -15.23 -26.22 -15.91
C ALA A 870 -15.94 -25.07 -16.67
N LYS A 871 -16.06 -23.90 -16.05
CA LYS A 871 -16.67 -22.72 -16.67
C LYS A 871 -15.66 -21.59 -16.80
N VAL A 872 -15.23 -21.30 -18.02
CA VAL A 872 -14.42 -20.09 -18.30
C VAL A 872 -15.34 -18.87 -18.21
N LEU A 873 -15.12 -18.04 -17.20
CA LEU A 873 -15.94 -16.86 -16.91
C LEU A 873 -15.54 -15.65 -17.75
N HIS A 874 -14.24 -15.48 -17.96
CA HIS A 874 -13.67 -14.37 -18.73
C HIS A 874 -12.24 -14.69 -19.16
N ARG A 875 -11.84 -14.19 -20.34
CA ARG A 875 -10.52 -14.36 -20.93
C ARG A 875 -10.18 -13.11 -21.73
N LEU A 876 -8.97 -12.57 -21.55
CA LEU A 876 -8.47 -11.49 -22.40
C LEU A 876 -7.87 -12.04 -23.70
N ALA A 877 -7.69 -11.18 -24.70
CA ALA A 877 -6.96 -11.54 -25.90
C ALA A 877 -5.45 -11.51 -25.64
N ALA A 878 -4.73 -12.51 -26.15
CA ALA A 878 -3.28 -12.51 -26.17
C ALA A 878 -2.77 -11.78 -27.44
N PRO A 879 -1.71 -10.95 -27.34
CA PRO A 879 -1.04 -10.40 -28.50
C PRO A 879 -0.51 -11.48 -29.46
N ALA A 880 -0.40 -11.14 -30.74
CA ALA A 880 0.24 -12.01 -31.72
C ALA A 880 1.78 -11.87 -31.67
N GLY A 881 2.49 -12.98 -31.86
CA GLY A 881 3.96 -13.03 -31.75
C GLY A 881 4.43 -13.12 -30.29
N GLY A 882 5.64 -13.64 -30.06
CA GLY A 882 6.13 -13.95 -28.71
C GLY A 882 5.37 -15.10 -28.03
N THR A 883 5.65 -15.32 -26.75
CA THR A 883 5.06 -16.39 -25.92
C THR A 883 4.01 -15.84 -24.95
N PHE A 884 3.01 -15.10 -25.46
CA PHE A 884 1.95 -14.57 -24.61
C PHE A 884 0.88 -15.60 -24.26
N PHE A 885 0.42 -15.57 -23.01
CA PHE A 885 -0.81 -16.20 -22.57
C PHE A 885 -1.62 -15.19 -21.77
N ALA A 886 -2.84 -14.90 -22.21
CA ALA A 886 -3.66 -13.86 -21.61
C ALA A 886 -4.32 -14.32 -20.30
N PRO A 887 -4.63 -13.40 -19.37
CA PRO A 887 -5.37 -13.71 -18.16
C PRO A 887 -6.67 -14.48 -18.43
N VAL A 888 -6.94 -15.49 -17.59
CA VAL A 888 -8.16 -16.31 -17.59
C VAL A 888 -8.75 -16.35 -16.18
N LEU A 889 -10.06 -16.11 -16.10
CA LEU A 889 -10.87 -16.33 -14.91
C LEU A 889 -11.79 -17.52 -15.17
N ALA A 890 -11.72 -18.56 -14.36
CA ALA A 890 -12.55 -19.76 -14.50
C ALA A 890 -13.18 -20.18 -13.16
N GLU A 891 -14.42 -20.63 -13.19
CA GLU A 891 -15.11 -21.24 -12.05
C GLU A 891 -14.97 -22.76 -12.16
N ILE A 892 -14.42 -23.38 -11.12
CA ILE A 892 -14.15 -24.82 -11.04
C ILE A 892 -15.08 -25.49 -10.02
N PRO A 893 -15.41 -26.79 -10.21
CA PRO A 893 -16.38 -27.47 -9.35
C PRO A 893 -15.91 -27.64 -7.89
N SER A 894 -14.61 -27.79 -7.66
CA SER A 894 -14.00 -27.85 -6.33
C SER A 894 -12.50 -27.60 -6.42
N ALA A 895 -11.85 -27.32 -5.29
CA ALA A 895 -10.41 -27.11 -5.23
C ALA A 895 -9.59 -28.32 -5.73
N HIS A 896 -10.09 -29.54 -5.54
CA HIS A 896 -9.49 -30.79 -6.02
C HIS A 896 -9.45 -30.94 -7.55
N PHE A 897 -10.07 -30.03 -8.29
CA PHE A 897 -9.88 -29.93 -9.74
C PHE A 897 -8.39 -29.76 -10.12
N LEU A 898 -7.63 -29.09 -9.25
CA LEU A 898 -6.19 -28.89 -9.35
C LEU A 898 -5.45 -29.90 -8.46
N SER A 899 -4.75 -30.85 -9.07
CA SER A 899 -3.84 -31.77 -8.37
C SER A 899 -2.40 -31.29 -8.32
N ARG A 900 -2.08 -30.22 -9.07
CA ARG A 900 -0.75 -29.62 -9.19
C ARG A 900 -0.87 -28.16 -9.58
N GLU A 901 0.20 -27.42 -9.36
CA GLU A 901 0.29 -26.02 -9.76
C GLU A 901 0.17 -25.85 -11.29
N VAL A 902 -0.54 -24.79 -11.68
CA VAL A 902 -0.60 -24.27 -13.06
C VAL A 902 0.09 -22.90 -13.05
N PHE A 903 1.29 -22.82 -13.63
CA PHE A 903 2.20 -21.69 -13.46
C PHE A 903 1.97 -20.60 -14.54
N GLY A 904 0.86 -19.87 -14.42
CA GLY A 904 0.51 -18.78 -15.35
C GLY A 904 -0.71 -17.97 -14.89
N PRO A 905 -1.23 -17.07 -15.73
CA PRO A 905 -2.24 -16.10 -15.32
C PRO A 905 -3.66 -16.71 -15.42
N ILE A 906 -3.89 -17.81 -14.72
CA ILE A 906 -5.19 -18.50 -14.65
C ILE A 906 -5.67 -18.50 -13.20
N LEU A 907 -6.73 -17.74 -12.93
CA LEU A 907 -7.40 -17.69 -11.64
C LEU A 907 -8.60 -18.63 -11.64
N HIS A 908 -8.64 -19.52 -10.64
CA HIS A 908 -9.75 -20.42 -10.42
C HIS A 908 -10.62 -19.90 -9.28
N VAL A 909 -11.94 -19.94 -9.43
CA VAL A 909 -12.91 -19.53 -8.43
C VAL A 909 -13.67 -20.76 -7.94
N VAL A 910 -13.80 -20.88 -6.62
CA VAL A 910 -14.65 -21.84 -5.94
C VAL A 910 -15.63 -21.06 -5.07
N ARG A 911 -16.92 -21.37 -5.18
CA ARG A 911 -17.91 -20.83 -4.25
C ARG A 911 -18.01 -21.71 -3.01
N TYR A 912 -18.31 -21.11 -1.86
CA TYR A 912 -18.51 -21.86 -0.63
C TYR A 912 -19.67 -21.29 0.20
N ASP A 913 -20.26 -22.14 1.06
CA ASP A 913 -21.20 -21.71 2.08
C ASP A 913 -20.42 -21.10 3.27
N PRO A 914 -20.68 -19.84 3.67
CA PRO A 914 -20.05 -19.23 4.84
C PRO A 914 -20.07 -20.06 6.13
N ALA A 915 -21.09 -20.90 6.33
CA ALA A 915 -21.20 -21.80 7.47
C ALA A 915 -20.20 -22.96 7.42
N GLU A 916 -19.75 -23.33 6.22
CA GLU A 916 -18.82 -24.43 5.96
C GLU A 916 -17.38 -23.97 5.71
N ALA A 917 -17.09 -22.67 5.87
CA ALA A 917 -15.80 -22.06 5.54
C ALA A 917 -14.58 -22.82 6.09
N GLU A 918 -14.61 -23.18 7.38
CA GLU A 918 -13.52 -23.91 8.03
C GLU A 918 -13.39 -25.36 7.52
N MET A 919 -14.50 -26.00 7.15
CA MET A 919 -14.50 -27.33 6.54
C MET A 919 -13.87 -27.29 5.14
N VAL A 920 -14.29 -26.34 4.30
CA VAL A 920 -13.73 -26.12 2.96
C VAL A 920 -12.24 -25.78 3.04
N ALA A 921 -11.85 -24.95 3.99
CA ALA A 921 -10.45 -24.63 4.26
C ALA A 921 -9.63 -25.88 4.64
N ARG A 922 -10.14 -26.73 5.54
CA ARG A 922 -9.46 -27.99 5.91
C ARG A 922 -9.36 -28.97 4.73
N ASP A 923 -10.42 -29.10 3.94
CA ASP A 923 -10.43 -29.95 2.74
C ASP A 923 -9.38 -29.48 1.72
N PHE A 924 -9.32 -28.16 1.48
CA PHE A 924 -8.30 -27.55 0.63
C PHE A 924 -6.87 -27.84 1.13
N ALA A 925 -6.61 -27.70 2.44
CA ALA A 925 -5.31 -27.99 3.04
C ALA A 925 -4.84 -29.44 2.79
N GLY A 926 -5.78 -30.37 2.56
CA GLY A 926 -5.49 -31.76 2.19
C GLY A 926 -4.70 -31.94 0.88
N ASN A 927 -4.60 -30.91 0.03
CA ASN A 927 -3.77 -30.94 -1.19
C ASN A 927 -2.25 -30.95 -0.91
N GLY A 928 -1.83 -30.68 0.33
CA GLY A 928 -0.46 -30.86 0.79
C GLY A 928 0.54 -29.75 0.42
N TYR A 929 0.12 -28.72 -0.30
CA TYR A 929 0.87 -27.47 -0.47
C TYR A 929 0.62 -26.52 0.71
N GLY A 930 1.53 -25.59 0.95
CA GLY A 930 1.47 -24.68 2.09
C GLY A 930 2.38 -23.47 1.94
N LEU A 931 2.30 -22.76 0.81
CA LEU A 931 3.17 -21.60 0.52
C LEU A 931 2.54 -20.27 0.97
N THR A 932 1.52 -19.78 0.25
CA THR A 932 0.82 -18.53 0.59
C THR A 932 -0.69 -18.70 0.76
N LEU A 933 -1.25 -17.97 1.72
CA LEU A 933 -2.67 -17.91 2.02
C LEU A 933 -3.13 -16.44 2.12
N GLY A 934 -4.16 -16.08 1.38
CA GLY A 934 -4.84 -14.78 1.47
C GLY A 934 -6.14 -14.88 2.25
N ILE A 935 -6.45 -13.85 3.02
CA ILE A 935 -7.73 -13.74 3.72
C ILE A 935 -8.22 -12.29 3.59
N HIS A 936 -9.43 -12.11 3.07
CA HIS A 936 -10.13 -10.82 3.10
C HIS A 936 -11.35 -10.91 4.00
N SER A 937 -11.29 -10.22 5.13
CA SER A 937 -12.35 -10.20 6.13
C SER A 937 -12.10 -9.06 7.13
N ARG A 938 -13.19 -8.48 7.64
CA ARG A 938 -13.20 -7.58 8.79
C ARG A 938 -13.50 -8.32 10.11
N VAL A 939 -13.77 -9.62 10.04
CA VAL A 939 -14.05 -10.51 11.17
C VAL A 939 -12.77 -11.25 11.54
N GLU A 940 -12.21 -10.95 12.70
CA GLU A 940 -10.92 -11.50 13.12
C GLU A 940 -11.00 -13.01 13.37
N SER A 941 -12.10 -13.50 13.97
CA SER A 941 -12.31 -14.94 14.21
C SER A 941 -12.44 -15.74 12.92
N PHE A 942 -12.98 -15.14 11.84
CA PHE A 942 -12.99 -15.78 10.53
C PHE A 942 -11.57 -15.94 10.02
N ALA A 943 -10.78 -14.86 10.05
CA ALA A 943 -9.39 -14.91 9.60
C ALA A 943 -8.56 -15.93 10.39
N GLU A 944 -8.75 -15.98 11.71
CA GLU A 944 -8.05 -16.94 12.56
C GLU A 944 -8.51 -18.38 12.36
N ALA A 945 -9.81 -18.62 12.14
CA ALA A 945 -10.32 -19.95 11.84
C ALA A 945 -9.75 -20.47 10.51
N ILE A 946 -9.73 -19.65 9.46
CA ILE A 946 -9.16 -20.02 8.16
C ILE A 946 -7.65 -20.25 8.27
N ARG A 947 -6.91 -19.36 8.95
CA ARG A 947 -5.46 -19.53 9.14
C ARG A 947 -5.10 -20.78 9.92
N ARG A 948 -5.91 -21.17 10.92
CA ARG A 948 -5.74 -22.43 11.64
C ARG A 948 -6.09 -23.64 10.78
N ALA A 949 -7.08 -23.52 9.91
CA ALA A 949 -7.53 -24.60 9.03
C ALA A 949 -6.59 -24.86 7.84
N VAL A 950 -5.88 -23.82 7.36
CA VAL A 950 -4.93 -23.91 6.24
C VAL A 950 -3.51 -23.57 6.72
N PRO A 951 -2.70 -24.59 7.05
CA PRO A 951 -1.28 -24.41 7.32
C PRO A 951 -0.58 -23.88 6.06
N ALA A 952 -0.04 -22.66 6.15
CA ALA A 952 0.70 -22.03 5.08
C ALA A 952 1.87 -21.25 5.66
N GLY A 953 3.02 -21.30 4.99
CA GLY A 953 4.21 -20.59 5.45
C GLY A 953 4.01 -19.07 5.53
N ASN A 954 3.22 -18.47 4.64
CA ASN A 954 2.97 -17.03 4.61
C ASN A 954 1.47 -16.73 4.47
N SER A 955 0.86 -16.19 5.53
CA SER A 955 -0.52 -15.71 5.49
C SER A 955 -0.57 -14.18 5.36
N TYR A 956 -1.48 -13.68 4.54
CA TYR A 956 -1.70 -12.26 4.30
C TYR A 956 -3.18 -11.93 4.50
N VAL A 957 -3.46 -10.93 5.34
CA VAL A 957 -4.83 -10.50 5.68
C VAL A 957 -5.07 -9.11 5.12
N ASN A 958 -6.17 -8.94 4.38
CA ASN A 958 -6.62 -7.68 3.77
C ASN A 958 -5.53 -7.00 2.91
N ARG A 959 -4.83 -7.80 2.10
CA ARG A 959 -3.84 -7.36 1.10
C ARG A 959 -3.54 -8.49 0.11
N SER A 960 -2.86 -8.15 -0.99
CA SER A 960 -2.28 -9.13 -1.91
C SER A 960 -1.31 -10.10 -1.22
N ILE A 961 -1.21 -11.32 -1.79
CA ILE A 961 -0.40 -12.42 -1.26
C ILE A 961 0.99 -12.52 -1.90
N THR A 962 1.36 -11.53 -2.72
CA THR A 962 2.64 -11.47 -3.46
C THR A 962 3.54 -10.36 -2.91
N GLY A 963 4.83 -10.40 -3.30
CA GLY A 963 5.80 -9.36 -2.94
C GLY A 963 6.21 -9.40 -1.47
N ALA A 964 6.57 -10.59 -0.96
CA ALA A 964 7.16 -10.73 0.36
C ALA A 964 8.45 -9.92 0.46
N VAL A 965 8.64 -9.17 1.54
CA VAL A 965 9.81 -8.30 1.73
C VAL A 965 10.82 -8.97 2.65
N VAL A 966 12.07 -9.06 2.20
CA VAL A 966 13.20 -9.66 2.93
C VAL A 966 13.33 -9.06 4.34
N GLY A 967 13.39 -9.92 5.36
CA GLY A 967 13.50 -9.50 6.76
C GLY A 967 12.20 -8.95 7.38
N VAL A 968 11.12 -8.84 6.61
CA VAL A 968 9.81 -8.37 7.09
C VAL A 968 8.76 -9.48 7.00
N GLN A 969 8.64 -10.13 5.84
CA GLN A 969 7.87 -11.36 5.66
C GLN A 969 8.80 -12.48 5.20
N PRO A 970 9.56 -13.12 6.10
CA PRO A 970 10.37 -14.29 5.76
C PRO A 970 9.58 -15.28 4.92
N PHE A 971 10.08 -15.60 3.73
CA PHE A 971 9.31 -16.27 2.69
C PHE A 971 9.74 -17.73 2.54
N GLY A 972 8.75 -18.60 2.45
CA GLY A 972 8.95 -20.04 2.23
C GLY A 972 7.79 -20.85 2.78
N GLY A 973 7.54 -22.02 2.19
CA GLY A 973 6.38 -22.85 2.51
C GLY A 973 6.70 -24.04 3.40
N GLU A 974 5.69 -24.90 3.56
CA GLU A 974 5.81 -26.23 4.15
C GLU A 974 5.12 -27.29 3.28
N GLY A 975 5.25 -28.57 3.66
CA GLY A 975 4.71 -29.68 2.88
C GLY A 975 5.34 -29.76 1.48
N LEU A 976 4.51 -29.79 0.44
CA LEU A 976 4.96 -29.81 -0.96
C LEU A 976 5.57 -28.48 -1.44
N SER A 977 5.48 -27.42 -0.64
CA SER A 977 5.94 -26.07 -0.98
C SER A 977 7.35 -25.74 -0.50
N GLY A 978 7.95 -26.58 0.34
CA GLY A 978 9.38 -26.46 0.63
C GLY A 978 9.82 -27.14 1.91
N THR A 979 11.13 -27.14 2.11
CA THR A 979 11.79 -27.69 3.30
C THR A 979 12.04 -26.63 4.38
N GLY A 980 12.07 -25.35 3.99
CA GLY A 980 12.69 -24.30 4.78
C GLY A 980 14.21 -24.50 4.98
N PRO A 981 14.87 -23.65 5.78
CA PRO A 981 14.30 -22.47 6.45
C PRO A 981 13.91 -21.35 5.48
N LYS A 982 12.99 -20.48 5.90
CA LYS A 982 12.50 -19.35 5.11
C LYS A 982 13.63 -18.43 4.63
N ALA A 983 13.65 -18.14 3.33
CA ALA A 983 14.49 -17.12 2.75
C ALA A 983 14.17 -15.73 3.34
N GLY A 984 15.20 -14.93 3.57
CA GLY A 984 15.07 -13.59 4.15
C GLY A 984 14.59 -13.62 5.60
N GLY A 985 14.72 -14.77 6.27
CA GLY A 985 14.38 -14.96 7.67
C GLY A 985 15.60 -15.10 8.58
N PRO A 986 15.41 -14.95 9.90
CA PRO A 986 16.50 -15.00 10.87
C PRO A 986 17.18 -16.37 10.95
N LEU A 987 16.49 -17.44 10.54
CA LEU A 987 17.00 -18.82 10.55
C LEU A 987 17.65 -19.24 9.22
N ALA A 988 17.62 -18.39 8.19
CA ALA A 988 18.08 -18.74 6.84
C ALA A 988 19.51 -19.29 6.83
N LEU A 989 20.44 -18.63 7.54
CA LEU A 989 21.86 -19.00 7.52
C LEU A 989 22.16 -20.30 8.29
N SER A 990 21.28 -20.74 9.19
CA SER A 990 21.53 -21.90 10.06
C SER A 990 21.76 -23.19 9.26
N ARG A 991 21.07 -23.34 8.12
CA ARG A 991 21.19 -24.53 7.28
C ARG A 991 22.43 -24.51 6.38
N PHE A 992 23.04 -23.34 6.19
CA PHE A 992 24.27 -23.15 5.43
C PHE A 992 25.55 -23.33 6.26
N CYS A 993 25.46 -23.47 7.58
CA CYS A 993 26.63 -23.63 8.45
C CYS A 993 26.67 -24.97 9.19
N VAL A 994 27.85 -25.30 9.73
CA VAL A 994 28.09 -26.34 10.74
C VAL A 994 28.55 -25.70 12.04
N GLU A 995 28.31 -26.41 13.14
CA GLU A 995 28.70 -26.00 14.48
C GLU A 995 29.95 -26.75 14.92
N ARG A 996 30.86 -26.04 15.61
CA ARG A 996 32.06 -26.63 16.22
C ARG A 996 32.13 -26.17 17.67
N ALA A 997 32.18 -27.14 18.59
CA ALA A 997 32.34 -26.89 20.01
C ALA A 997 33.79 -27.15 20.44
N VAL A 998 34.32 -26.29 21.30
CA VAL A 998 35.63 -26.44 21.93
C VAL A 998 35.47 -26.31 23.44
N SER A 999 35.79 -27.38 24.17
CA SER A 999 35.81 -27.41 25.63
C SER A 999 37.25 -27.44 26.12
N ILE A 1000 37.62 -26.45 26.92
CA ILE A 1000 38.99 -26.26 27.41
C ILE A 1000 38.97 -26.38 28.93
N ASN A 1001 39.60 -27.43 29.45
CA ASN A 1001 39.92 -27.51 30.87
C ASN A 1001 41.00 -26.46 31.21
N ILE A 1002 40.57 -25.34 31.79
CA ILE A 1002 41.46 -24.25 32.22
C ILE A 1002 41.99 -24.46 33.64
N ALA A 1003 41.40 -25.36 34.44
CA ALA A 1003 41.93 -25.72 35.75
C ALA A 1003 43.36 -26.31 35.65
N ALA A 1004 43.62 -27.11 34.60
CA ALA A 1004 44.94 -27.66 34.31
C ALA A 1004 46.03 -26.59 34.01
N ARG A 1005 45.64 -25.32 33.78
CA ARG A 1005 46.55 -24.20 33.52
C ARG A 1005 46.91 -23.37 34.75
N GLY A 1006 46.48 -23.76 35.96
CA GLY A 1006 46.83 -23.08 37.20
C GLY A 1006 45.66 -22.65 38.10
N GLY A 1007 44.46 -23.24 37.93
CA GLY A 1007 43.23 -22.88 38.66
C GLY A 1007 42.40 -21.80 37.96
N ASP A 1008 41.14 -21.63 38.38
CA ASP A 1008 40.22 -20.62 37.83
C ASP A 1008 40.45 -19.27 38.55
N PRO A 1009 41.01 -18.24 37.89
CA PRO A 1009 41.29 -16.95 38.52
C PRO A 1009 40.03 -16.27 39.06
N ALA A 1010 38.86 -16.54 38.47
CA ALA A 1010 37.60 -15.96 38.90
C ALA A 1010 37.17 -16.45 40.29
N LEU A 1011 37.61 -17.64 40.72
CA LEU A 1011 37.33 -18.16 42.07
C LEU A 1011 38.07 -17.39 43.17
N PHE A 1012 39.19 -16.73 42.87
CA PHE A 1012 39.96 -15.98 43.87
C PHE A 1012 39.38 -14.59 44.18
N ASN A 1013 38.34 -14.16 43.45
CA ASN A 1013 37.67 -12.87 43.60
C ASN A 1013 36.20 -13.00 44.07
N LEU A 1014 35.78 -14.17 44.56
CA LEU A 1014 34.44 -14.45 45.09
C LEU A 1014 34.23 -13.98 46.53
#